data_AF-A0A6P3EI44-F1
#
_entry.id   AF-A0A6P3EI44-F1
#
_cell.length_a   1.000
_cell.length_b   1.000
_cell.length_c   1.000
_cell.angle_alpha   90.00
_cell.angle_beta   90.00
_cell.angle_gamma   90.00
#
_symmetry.space_group_name_H-M   'P 1'
#
loop_
_entity.id
_entity.type
_entity.pdbx_description
1 polymer ?
#
loop_
_entity_poly.entity_id
_entity_poly.type
_entity_poly.pdbx_seq_one_letter_code
_entity_poly.pdbx_strand_id
1 'polypeptide(L)'
;MSKKGRSKGEKPEMETDPVQMANEELRAKLTSIQIEFQQEKSKVGKLRERLQEAKLEREQEQRRHTAYISELKAKLHEEKTKELQALREALIRQHEQEAARTAKIKEGELQRLQATLNVLRDGAADKVKTALLAEAREEARRTFDSERLRLQQDILELKAARKQAEEALSNCMQADKAKAADLRAAYQAHQDEVHRIKRECERDIRRLMDEIKGKDRVILALEKELGVQAGQTQRLLLQKEALDEQLVQVKEAERHHSSPKRELPPGIGDMAELMGAQDQHMDERDARRFQLKIAELNSVIRKLEDRNTLLADERNELLKRTRETEVQLKPLVEKNKRMNKKNEDLLQSIQRMEEKLKNLTRENVEMKEKLSAQASLKRHTSLTDLSLTRDEQEIEFLRLQVLEQQHVIDDLSLERERLLRSKRHRGKSLKPPKKHVVETFFGFDEESVDSETLSETSYNTDRTDRTPATPEEDLDDTTTREEADLRFCQLTREYQALQRAYALLQEQVGGTLDAEREARTREQLQTDLLRCQAKIEDLEKLLAEKGQDSTWVEEKQLLIRTNQDLLEKIYRLEMEENQLKSEMQDAKDQNELLEFRVLELEERERRSPAFNLQITTFPENNSSALQLFCHQEGVKDVNISELMKKLDILGDNGNLRNEEQVAIIQAGTVLALCEKWLKQIEGTEAALTQKMLDLEKEKDLFSRQKGYLEEELDYRKQALDQAYLKIQDLEATLYNALQQEPGLRASEGLSAGQREDLQAAVEKVRRQILRQSREFDSQILRERMEMLQQAQQRIRDLEGKLELQKRHLKELEEKFLFLFLFFSLAFILWP
;
A
#
# COMPACT_ATOMS: atom_id res chain seq x y z
N MET A 1 0.16 -94.48 -16.66
CA MET A 1 0.93 -95.52 -17.37
C MET A 1 2.24 -95.76 -16.63
N SER A 2 2.30 -96.89 -15.93
CA SER A 2 3.46 -97.72 -15.55
C SER A 2 4.88 -97.11 -15.57
N LYS A 3 5.58 -97.15 -14.43
CA LYS A 3 6.55 -98.22 -14.16
C LYS A 3 7.09 -98.20 -12.72
N LYS A 4 7.00 -99.40 -12.15
CA LYS A 4 7.56 -99.89 -10.89
C LYS A 4 9.05 -100.16 -11.09
N GLY A 5 9.90 -99.84 -10.13
CA GLY A 5 11.32 -100.18 -10.17
C GLY A 5 11.91 -100.18 -8.76
N ARG A 6 12.22 -101.39 -8.27
CA ARG A 6 12.71 -101.75 -6.94
C ARG A 6 14.22 -101.98 -7.06
N SER A 7 15.04 -101.43 -6.17
CA SER A 7 16.36 -102.01 -5.87
C SER A 7 16.89 -101.53 -4.52
N LYS A 8 16.99 -102.49 -3.60
CA LYS A 8 17.93 -102.46 -2.47
C LYS A 8 19.35 -102.35 -3.04
N GLY A 9 20.18 -101.55 -2.41
CA GLY A 9 21.63 -101.53 -2.60
C GLY A 9 22.24 -100.83 -1.40
N GLU A 10 22.88 -101.62 -0.54
CA GLU A 10 23.75 -101.15 0.54
C GLU A 10 24.71 -100.07 0.03
N LYS A 11 24.84 -98.97 0.79
CA LYS A 11 26.06 -98.16 0.76
C LYS A 11 26.71 -98.24 2.13
N PRO A 12 28.04 -98.44 2.16
CA PRO A 12 28.82 -98.45 3.38
C PRO A 12 28.79 -97.06 4.00
N GLU A 13 29.00 -96.97 5.31
CA GLU A 13 29.48 -95.75 5.94
C GLU A 13 30.68 -95.24 5.14
N MET A 14 30.43 -94.22 4.33
CA MET A 14 31.46 -93.44 3.69
C MET A 14 31.38 -92.12 4.44
N GLU A 15 32.28 -91.96 5.42
CA GLU A 15 32.62 -90.67 5.98
C GLU A 15 32.86 -89.73 4.78
N THR A 16 31.84 -88.94 4.43
CA THR A 16 31.97 -87.93 3.40
C THR A 16 32.96 -86.93 3.95
N ASP A 17 34.15 -86.91 3.35
CA ASP A 17 35.19 -85.93 3.62
C ASP A 17 34.52 -84.55 3.75
N PRO A 18 34.64 -83.84 4.88
CA PRO A 18 34.02 -82.54 5.07
C PRO A 18 34.33 -81.55 3.93
N VAL A 19 35.43 -81.74 3.22
CA VAL A 19 35.80 -80.98 2.02
C VAL A 19 34.89 -81.27 0.81
N GLN A 20 34.40 -82.50 0.65
CA GLN A 20 33.44 -82.84 -0.42
C GLN A 20 32.07 -82.24 -0.16
N MET A 21 31.56 -82.31 1.07
CA MET A 21 30.27 -81.68 1.43
C MET A 21 30.31 -80.16 1.27
N ALA A 22 31.40 -79.51 1.71
CA ALA A 22 31.58 -78.08 1.52
C ALA A 22 31.61 -77.68 0.03
N ASN A 23 32.22 -78.50 -0.83
CA ASN A 23 32.23 -78.28 -2.28
C ASN A 23 30.85 -78.44 -2.92
N GLU A 24 30.08 -79.44 -2.50
CA GLU A 24 28.70 -79.64 -2.97
C GLU A 24 27.79 -78.48 -2.52
N GLU A 25 27.95 -78.00 -1.29
CA GLU A 25 27.22 -76.85 -0.77
C GLU A 25 27.58 -75.56 -1.52
N LEU A 26 28.87 -75.34 -1.83
CA LEU A 26 29.31 -74.20 -2.64
C LEU A 26 28.77 -74.27 -4.07
N ARG A 27 28.70 -75.45 -4.68
CA ARG A 27 28.08 -75.63 -6.01
C ARG A 27 26.57 -75.35 -5.98
N ALA A 28 25.87 -75.80 -4.95
CA ALA A 28 24.45 -75.51 -4.75
C ALA A 28 24.21 -74.00 -4.57
N LYS A 29 25.02 -73.33 -3.74
CA LYS A 29 24.96 -71.87 -3.56
C LYS A 29 25.24 -71.12 -4.86
N LEU A 30 26.25 -71.52 -5.63
CA LEU A 30 26.56 -70.91 -6.92
C LEU A 30 25.39 -71.05 -7.91
N THR A 31 24.72 -72.21 -7.90
CA THR A 31 23.55 -72.47 -8.76
C THR A 31 22.36 -71.61 -8.33
N SER A 32 22.10 -71.47 -7.02
CA SER A 32 21.06 -70.56 -6.49
C SER A 32 21.31 -69.13 -6.92
N ILE A 33 22.56 -68.64 -6.76
CA ILE A 33 22.95 -67.28 -7.15
C ILE A 33 22.79 -67.08 -8.67
N GLN A 34 23.11 -68.06 -9.50
CA GLN A 34 22.89 -67.97 -10.95
C GLN A 34 21.40 -67.91 -11.33
N ILE A 35 20.54 -68.64 -10.64
CA ILE A 35 19.08 -68.61 -10.85
C ILE A 35 18.54 -67.24 -10.41
N GLU A 36 18.94 -66.76 -9.24
CA GLU A 36 18.55 -65.44 -8.72
C GLU A 36 18.99 -64.33 -9.67
N PHE A 37 20.21 -64.38 -10.20
CA PHE A 37 20.69 -63.43 -11.20
C PHE A 37 19.87 -63.45 -12.50
N GLN A 38 19.51 -64.64 -13.02
CA GLN A 38 18.64 -64.78 -14.20
C GLN A 38 17.23 -64.23 -13.95
N GLN A 39 16.68 -64.47 -12.76
CA GLN A 39 15.39 -63.91 -12.36
C GLN A 39 15.45 -62.40 -12.25
N GLU A 40 16.50 -61.85 -11.64
CA GLU A 40 16.66 -60.41 -11.47
C GLU A 40 16.88 -59.71 -12.82
N LYS A 41 17.65 -60.31 -13.72
CA LYS A 41 17.80 -59.85 -15.11
C LYS A 41 16.45 -59.79 -15.85
N SER A 42 15.60 -60.80 -15.65
CA SER A 42 14.25 -60.84 -16.22
C SER A 42 13.33 -59.75 -15.62
N LYS A 43 13.42 -59.50 -14.31
CA LYS A 43 12.68 -58.40 -13.66
C LYS A 43 13.12 -57.04 -14.17
N VAL A 44 14.43 -56.81 -14.31
CA VAL A 44 14.98 -55.57 -14.88
C VAL A 44 14.52 -55.37 -16.33
N GLY A 45 14.43 -56.44 -17.13
CA GLY A 45 13.84 -56.40 -18.47
C GLY A 45 12.40 -55.89 -18.48
N LYS A 46 11.53 -56.47 -17.65
CA LYS A 46 10.13 -56.04 -17.50
C LYS A 46 9.98 -54.61 -16.97
N LEU A 47 10.87 -54.18 -16.07
CA LEU A 47 10.89 -52.80 -15.57
C LEU A 47 11.28 -51.81 -16.67
N ARG A 48 12.17 -52.18 -17.59
CA ARG A 48 12.51 -51.36 -18.76
C ARG A 48 11.34 -51.22 -19.74
N GLU A 49 10.60 -52.30 -19.99
CA GLU A 49 9.39 -52.27 -20.82
C GLU A 49 8.32 -51.38 -20.19
N ARG A 50 8.01 -51.56 -18.89
CA ARG A 50 7.07 -50.69 -18.16
C ARG A 50 7.49 -49.22 -18.16
N LEU A 51 8.79 -48.95 -18.07
CA LEU A 51 9.31 -47.58 -18.16
C LEU A 51 9.11 -46.97 -19.56
N GLN A 52 9.22 -47.77 -20.62
CA GLN A 52 8.93 -47.31 -21.99
C GLN A 52 7.43 -47.10 -22.21
N GLU A 53 6.57 -47.97 -21.69
CA GLU A 53 5.11 -47.81 -21.72
C GLU A 53 4.68 -46.53 -21.00
N ALA A 54 5.18 -46.30 -19.77
CA ALA A 54 4.89 -45.09 -19.01
C ALA A 54 5.36 -43.80 -19.73
N LYS A 55 6.47 -43.86 -20.47
CA LYS A 55 6.92 -42.74 -21.31
C LYS A 55 5.96 -42.48 -22.47
N LEU A 56 5.53 -43.54 -23.17
CA LEU A 56 4.60 -43.42 -24.29
C LEU A 56 3.22 -42.88 -23.85
N GLU A 57 2.71 -43.34 -22.70
CA GLU A 57 1.47 -42.82 -22.11
C GLU A 57 1.59 -41.34 -21.79
N ARG A 58 2.70 -40.91 -21.16
CA ARG A 58 2.95 -39.50 -20.87
C ARG A 58 3.01 -38.64 -22.14
N GLU A 59 3.61 -39.13 -23.21
CA GLU A 59 3.62 -38.44 -24.51
C GLU A 59 2.21 -38.34 -25.14
N GLN A 60 1.42 -39.42 -25.07
CA GLN A 60 0.04 -39.39 -25.57
C GLN A 60 -0.83 -38.41 -24.79
N GLU A 61 -0.66 -38.36 -23.47
CA GLU A 61 -1.37 -37.43 -22.60
C GLU A 61 -0.96 -35.97 -22.88
N GLN A 62 0.33 -35.70 -23.09
CA GLN A 62 0.80 -34.39 -23.55
C GLN A 62 0.20 -33.98 -24.91
N ARG A 63 0.08 -34.91 -25.87
CA ARG A 63 -0.57 -34.64 -27.16
C ARG A 63 -2.06 -34.32 -26.98
N ARG A 64 -2.77 -35.04 -26.10
CA ARG A 64 -4.18 -34.75 -25.76
C ARG A 64 -4.35 -33.38 -25.13
N HIS A 65 -3.50 -33.01 -24.17
CA HIS A 65 -3.52 -31.68 -23.57
C HIS A 65 -3.26 -30.57 -24.60
N THR A 66 -2.31 -30.80 -25.52
CA THR A 66 -1.99 -29.84 -26.59
C THR A 66 -3.17 -29.66 -27.55
N ALA A 67 -3.85 -30.74 -27.93
CA ALA A 67 -5.05 -30.70 -28.76
C ALA A 67 -6.19 -29.95 -28.04
N TYR A 68 -6.43 -30.23 -26.76
CA TYR A 68 -7.46 -29.57 -25.97
C TYR A 68 -7.23 -28.07 -25.81
N ILE A 69 -5.98 -27.64 -25.55
CA ILE A 69 -5.62 -26.22 -25.49
C ILE A 69 -5.85 -25.55 -26.86
N SER A 70 -5.55 -26.24 -27.95
CA SER A 70 -5.74 -25.71 -29.30
C SER A 70 -7.23 -25.55 -29.65
N GLU A 71 -8.06 -26.52 -29.26
CA GLU A 71 -9.52 -26.45 -29.41
C GLU A 71 -10.13 -25.32 -28.56
N LEU A 72 -9.68 -25.14 -27.31
CA LEU A 72 -10.12 -24.02 -26.46
C LEU A 72 -9.75 -22.67 -27.06
N LYS A 73 -8.53 -22.53 -27.62
CA LYS A 73 -8.12 -21.30 -28.31
C LYS A 73 -8.99 -21.02 -29.54
N ALA A 74 -9.34 -22.06 -30.32
CA ALA A 74 -10.21 -21.91 -31.47
C ALA A 74 -11.63 -21.49 -31.06
N LYS A 75 -12.20 -22.12 -30.02
CA LYS A 75 -13.53 -21.76 -29.47
C LYS A 75 -13.55 -20.33 -28.94
N LEU A 76 -12.53 -19.92 -28.18
CA LEU A 76 -12.43 -18.56 -27.69
C LEU A 76 -12.31 -17.54 -28.83
N HIS A 77 -11.57 -17.87 -29.89
CA HIS A 77 -11.48 -17.01 -31.07
C HIS A 77 -12.85 -16.92 -31.78
N GLU A 78 -13.56 -18.03 -31.92
CA GLU A 78 -14.89 -18.06 -32.53
C GLU A 78 -15.91 -17.23 -31.72
N GLU A 79 -15.95 -17.39 -30.40
CA GLU A 79 -16.79 -16.61 -29.49
C GLU A 79 -16.47 -15.11 -29.59
N LYS A 80 -15.17 -14.75 -29.53
CA LYS A 80 -14.74 -13.36 -29.71
C LYS A 80 -15.20 -12.79 -31.06
N THR A 81 -15.10 -13.56 -32.15
CA THR A 81 -15.57 -13.09 -33.46
C THR A 81 -17.09 -12.93 -33.51
N LYS A 82 -17.86 -13.82 -32.87
CA LYS A 82 -19.32 -13.71 -32.76
C LYS A 82 -19.74 -12.49 -31.95
N GLU A 83 -19.10 -12.24 -30.80
CA GLU A 83 -19.38 -11.05 -29.98
C GLU A 83 -19.04 -9.76 -30.71
N LEU A 84 -17.89 -9.71 -31.40
CA LEU A 84 -17.51 -8.56 -32.22
C LEU A 84 -18.52 -8.31 -33.35
N GLN A 85 -19.04 -9.37 -33.98
CA GLN A 85 -20.06 -9.24 -35.01
C GLN A 85 -21.41 -8.79 -34.44
N ALA A 86 -21.83 -9.32 -33.30
CA ALA A 86 -23.03 -8.87 -32.60
C ALA A 86 -22.95 -7.39 -32.17
N LEU A 87 -21.79 -6.95 -31.68
CA LEU A 87 -21.52 -5.54 -31.36
C LEU A 87 -21.59 -4.66 -32.60
N ARG A 88 -20.98 -5.09 -33.71
CA ARG A 88 -21.07 -4.35 -34.99
C ARG A 88 -22.53 -4.22 -35.46
N GLU A 89 -23.31 -5.29 -35.42
CA GLU A 89 -24.73 -5.24 -35.79
C GLU A 89 -25.56 -4.35 -34.86
N ALA A 90 -25.29 -4.39 -33.55
CA ALA A 90 -25.95 -3.51 -32.59
C ALA A 90 -25.64 -2.03 -32.88
N LEU A 91 -24.39 -1.70 -33.18
CA LEU A 91 -23.97 -0.34 -33.51
C LEU A 91 -24.59 0.13 -34.84
N ILE A 92 -24.66 -0.74 -35.84
CA ILE A 92 -25.33 -0.45 -37.12
C ILE A 92 -26.83 -0.17 -36.88
N ARG A 93 -27.52 -1.02 -36.11
CA ARG A 93 -28.94 -0.79 -35.77
C ARG A 93 -29.13 0.52 -35.00
N GLN A 94 -28.22 0.86 -34.08
CA GLN A 94 -28.28 2.13 -33.36
C GLN A 94 -28.12 3.31 -34.33
N HIS A 95 -27.13 3.23 -35.24
CA HIS A 95 -26.90 4.26 -36.24
C HIS A 95 -28.11 4.42 -37.18
N GLU A 96 -28.71 3.32 -37.64
CA GLU A 96 -29.92 3.34 -38.46
C GLU A 96 -31.12 3.95 -37.70
N GLN A 97 -31.27 3.66 -36.41
CA GLN A 97 -32.30 4.28 -35.57
C GLN A 97 -32.07 5.78 -35.40
N GLU A 98 -30.84 6.22 -35.16
CA GLU A 98 -30.48 7.64 -35.05
C GLU A 98 -30.65 8.37 -36.38
N ALA A 99 -30.27 7.74 -37.49
CA ALA A 99 -30.49 8.24 -38.85
C ALA A 99 -32.00 8.37 -39.16
N ALA A 100 -32.82 7.39 -38.79
CA ALA A 100 -34.27 7.46 -38.97
C ALA A 100 -34.91 8.55 -38.09
N ARG A 101 -34.45 8.71 -36.84
CA ARG A 101 -34.91 9.80 -35.94
C ARG A 101 -34.55 11.17 -36.51
N THR A 102 -33.31 11.36 -36.95
CA THR A 102 -32.85 12.63 -37.53
C THR A 102 -33.54 12.93 -38.86
N ALA A 103 -33.78 11.93 -39.71
CA ALA A 103 -34.57 12.09 -40.93
C ALA A 103 -36.01 12.56 -40.61
N LYS A 104 -36.66 11.96 -39.60
CA LYS A 104 -38.01 12.34 -39.18
C LYS A 104 -38.06 13.77 -38.63
N ILE A 105 -37.04 14.19 -37.87
CA ILE A 105 -36.93 15.57 -37.38
C ILE A 105 -36.79 16.55 -38.57
N LYS A 106 -35.86 16.26 -39.50
CA LYS A 106 -35.64 17.09 -40.68
C LYS A 106 -36.87 17.16 -41.59
N GLU A 107 -37.61 16.06 -41.75
CA GLU A 107 -38.86 16.04 -42.52
C GLU A 107 -39.94 16.90 -41.84
N GLY A 108 -40.05 16.84 -40.51
CA GLY A 108 -40.93 17.72 -39.75
C GLY A 108 -40.56 19.21 -39.87
N GLU A 109 -39.27 19.53 -39.80
CA GLU A 109 -38.78 20.91 -40.01
C GLU A 109 -39.03 21.40 -41.44
N LEU A 110 -38.81 20.55 -42.45
CA LEU A 110 -39.11 20.87 -43.84
C LEU A 110 -40.61 21.15 -44.03
N GLN A 111 -41.49 20.31 -43.47
CA GLN A 111 -42.93 20.53 -43.52
C GLN A 111 -43.33 21.85 -42.84
N ARG A 112 -42.72 22.17 -41.69
CA ARG A 112 -42.95 23.42 -40.95
C ARG A 112 -42.49 24.65 -41.75
N LEU A 113 -41.27 24.61 -42.30
CA LEU A 113 -40.73 25.68 -43.13
C LEU A 113 -41.55 25.89 -44.41
N GLN A 114 -41.99 24.80 -45.04
CA GLN A 114 -42.87 24.85 -46.20
C GLN A 114 -44.20 25.54 -45.87
N ALA A 115 -44.82 25.20 -44.73
CA ALA A 115 -46.06 25.84 -44.27
C ALA A 115 -45.87 27.34 -44.00
N THR A 116 -44.75 27.71 -43.38
CA THR A 116 -44.39 29.11 -43.10
C THR A 116 -44.15 29.90 -44.38
N LEU A 117 -43.50 29.30 -45.37
CA LEU A 117 -43.22 29.88 -46.68
C LEU A 117 -44.50 30.11 -47.49
N ASN A 118 -45.49 29.20 -47.39
CA ASN A 118 -46.81 29.39 -48.00
C ASN A 118 -47.54 30.59 -47.39
N VAL A 119 -47.54 30.75 -46.06
CA VAL A 119 -48.16 31.91 -45.38
C VAL A 119 -47.47 33.24 -45.76
N LEU A 120 -46.14 33.21 -45.96
CA LEU A 120 -45.40 34.37 -46.49
C LEU A 120 -45.81 34.72 -47.93
N ARG A 121 -46.01 33.72 -48.80
CA ARG A 121 -46.47 33.93 -50.18
C ARG A 121 -47.87 34.54 -50.26
N ASP A 122 -48.73 34.26 -49.28
CA ASP A 122 -50.07 34.87 -49.17
C ASP A 122 -50.05 36.32 -48.65
N GLY A 123 -48.86 36.93 -48.48
CA GLY A 123 -48.69 38.33 -48.09
C GLY A 123 -48.82 38.59 -46.58
N ALA A 124 -48.91 37.55 -45.75
CA ALA A 124 -49.15 37.66 -44.31
C ALA A 124 -47.85 37.68 -43.46
N ALA A 125 -46.88 38.51 -43.84
CA ALA A 125 -45.55 38.56 -43.19
C ALA A 125 -45.60 38.84 -41.68
N ASP A 126 -46.52 39.71 -41.23
CA ASP A 126 -46.68 40.01 -39.80
C ASP A 126 -47.20 38.82 -38.98
N LYS A 127 -48.03 37.96 -39.58
CA LYS A 127 -48.50 36.73 -38.93
C LYS A 127 -47.36 35.72 -38.77
N VAL A 128 -46.48 35.63 -39.76
CA VAL A 128 -45.29 34.76 -39.73
C VAL A 128 -44.28 35.24 -38.69
N LYS A 129 -44.00 36.55 -38.63
CA LYS A 129 -43.13 37.14 -37.62
C LYS A 129 -43.65 36.88 -36.20
N THR A 130 -44.96 37.03 -35.99
CA THR A 130 -45.60 36.79 -34.69
C THR A 130 -45.56 35.30 -34.32
N ALA A 131 -45.83 34.40 -35.28
CA ALA A 131 -45.76 32.95 -35.06
C ALA A 131 -44.34 32.48 -34.71
N LEU A 132 -43.31 32.94 -35.43
CA LEU A 132 -41.91 32.59 -35.16
C LEU A 132 -41.43 33.10 -33.79
N LEU A 133 -41.86 34.29 -33.37
CA LEU A 133 -41.54 34.82 -32.04
C LEU A 133 -42.26 34.06 -30.93
N ALA A 134 -43.50 33.62 -31.16
CA ALA A 134 -44.22 32.77 -30.22
C ALA A 134 -43.58 31.37 -30.10
N GLU A 135 -43.16 30.81 -31.23
CA GLU A 135 -42.50 29.51 -31.29
C GLU A 135 -41.12 29.53 -30.62
N ALA A 136 -40.29 30.56 -30.88
CA ALA A 136 -39.01 30.72 -30.20
C ALA A 136 -39.16 30.86 -28.67
N ARG A 137 -40.24 31.50 -28.20
CA ARG A 137 -40.55 31.60 -26.76
C ARG A 137 -40.99 30.26 -26.18
N GLU A 138 -41.84 29.52 -26.87
CA GLU A 138 -42.30 28.20 -26.43
C GLU A 138 -41.18 27.15 -26.47
N GLU A 139 -40.27 27.23 -27.44
CA GLU A 139 -39.10 26.35 -27.53
C GLU A 139 -38.07 26.64 -26.42
N ALA A 140 -37.82 27.91 -26.10
CA ALA A 140 -37.02 28.32 -24.94
C ALA A 140 -37.64 27.85 -23.61
N ARG A 141 -38.98 27.86 -23.50
CA ARG A 141 -39.69 27.32 -22.32
C ARG A 141 -39.55 25.80 -22.22
N ARG A 142 -39.79 25.07 -23.30
CA ARG A 142 -39.70 23.60 -23.32
C ARG A 142 -38.29 23.10 -23.02
N THR A 143 -37.27 23.77 -23.55
CA THR A 143 -35.85 23.44 -23.26
C THR A 143 -35.49 23.72 -21.81
N PHE A 144 -35.93 24.85 -21.26
CA PHE A 144 -35.76 25.14 -19.84
C PHE A 144 -36.48 24.12 -18.93
N ASP A 145 -37.73 23.77 -19.24
CA ASP A 145 -38.51 22.81 -18.45
C ASP A 145 -37.95 21.39 -18.52
N SER A 146 -37.42 20.96 -19.68
CA SER A 146 -36.79 19.65 -19.83
C SER A 146 -35.45 19.57 -19.10
N GLU A 147 -34.63 20.61 -19.15
CA GLU A 147 -33.40 20.69 -18.34
C GLU A 147 -33.71 20.74 -16.84
N ARG A 148 -34.73 21.49 -16.42
CA ARG A 148 -35.18 21.52 -15.02
C ARG A 148 -35.60 20.13 -14.55
N LEU A 149 -36.39 19.40 -15.35
CA LEU A 149 -36.81 18.04 -15.02
C LEU A 149 -35.63 17.07 -14.94
N ARG A 150 -34.69 17.15 -15.89
CA ARG A 150 -33.46 16.34 -15.86
C ARG A 150 -32.65 16.60 -14.59
N LEU A 151 -32.39 17.86 -14.27
CA LEU A 151 -31.65 18.24 -13.07
C LEU A 151 -32.37 17.82 -11.78
N GLN A 152 -33.71 17.88 -11.75
CA GLN A 152 -34.48 17.37 -10.62
C GLN A 152 -34.35 15.85 -10.46
N GLN A 153 -34.34 15.11 -11.57
CA GLN A 153 -34.11 13.67 -11.55
C GLN A 153 -32.68 13.34 -11.11
N ASP A 154 -31.68 14.05 -11.63
CA ASP A 154 -30.27 13.89 -11.23
C ASP A 154 -30.10 14.13 -9.71
N ILE A 155 -30.78 15.15 -9.15
CA ILE A 155 -30.77 15.41 -7.71
C ILE A 155 -31.38 14.25 -6.91
N LEU A 156 -32.45 13.62 -7.41
CA LEU A 156 -33.07 12.46 -6.74
C LEU A 156 -32.16 11.23 -6.80
N GLU A 157 -31.53 10.97 -7.94
CA GLU A 157 -30.57 9.88 -8.12
C GLU A 157 -29.33 10.07 -7.23
N LEU A 158 -28.80 11.30 -7.16
CA LEU A 158 -27.69 11.64 -6.27
C LEU A 158 -28.06 11.47 -4.79
N LYS A 159 -29.30 11.82 -4.39
CA LYS A 159 -29.78 11.58 -3.02
C LYS A 159 -29.88 10.09 -2.70
N ALA A 160 -30.36 9.27 -3.65
CA ALA A 160 -30.43 7.82 -3.49
C ALA A 160 -29.03 7.18 -3.39
N ALA A 161 -28.11 7.58 -4.29
CA ALA A 161 -26.72 7.11 -4.26
C ALA A 161 -26.00 7.51 -2.97
N ARG A 162 -26.22 8.74 -2.48
CA ARG A 162 -25.69 9.20 -1.20
C ARG A 162 -26.19 8.32 -0.04
N LYS A 163 -27.50 8.05 0.01
CA LYS A 163 -28.07 7.19 1.05
C LYS A 163 -27.46 5.78 1.02
N GLN A 164 -27.29 5.21 -0.17
CA GLN A 164 -26.66 3.90 -0.33
C GLN A 164 -25.19 3.90 0.12
N ALA A 165 -24.44 4.98 -0.15
CA ALA A 165 -23.07 5.14 0.32
C ALA A 165 -23.00 5.28 1.85
N GLU A 166 -23.93 6.02 2.47
CA GLU A 166 -24.04 6.16 3.92
C GLU A 166 -24.34 4.81 4.61
N GLU A 167 -25.25 4.00 4.02
CA GLU A 167 -25.55 2.65 4.51
C GLU A 167 -24.35 1.70 4.38
N ALA A 168 -23.62 1.76 3.25
CA ALA A 168 -22.40 0.98 3.06
C ALA A 168 -21.29 1.36 4.06
N LEU A 169 -21.13 2.65 4.34
CA LEU A 169 -20.18 3.14 5.35
C LEU A 169 -20.55 2.64 6.75
N SER A 170 -21.82 2.72 7.12
CA SER A 170 -22.31 2.21 8.41
C SER A 170 -22.03 0.72 8.58
N ASN A 171 -22.28 -0.08 7.54
CA ASN A 171 -21.98 -1.51 7.54
C ASN A 171 -20.48 -1.79 7.68
N CYS A 172 -19.64 -1.01 7.00
CA CYS A 172 -18.19 -1.15 7.11
C CYS A 172 -17.69 -0.82 8.53
N MET A 173 -18.20 0.27 9.13
CA MET A 173 -17.86 0.66 10.50
C MET A 173 -18.28 -0.42 11.52
N GLN A 174 -19.45 -1.04 11.35
CA GLN A 174 -19.88 -2.15 12.20
C GLN A 174 -18.98 -3.38 12.04
N ALA A 175 -18.58 -3.72 10.80
CA ALA A 175 -17.67 -4.81 10.54
C ALA A 175 -16.29 -4.58 11.19
N ASP A 176 -15.76 -3.36 11.14
CA ASP A 176 -14.48 -3.04 11.77
C ASP A 176 -14.57 -3.03 13.30
N LYS A 177 -15.70 -2.56 13.87
CA LYS A 177 -15.97 -2.69 15.31
C LYS A 177 -16.01 -4.17 15.75
N ALA A 178 -16.60 -5.05 14.93
CA ALA A 178 -16.63 -6.49 15.20
C ALA A 178 -15.21 -7.09 15.13
N LYS A 179 -14.43 -6.79 14.09
CA LYS A 179 -13.03 -7.24 13.98
C LYS A 179 -12.19 -6.78 15.17
N ALA A 180 -12.37 -5.53 15.63
CA ALA A 180 -11.66 -5.02 16.81
C ALA A 180 -12.08 -5.73 18.10
N ALA A 181 -13.33 -6.20 18.21
CA ALA A 181 -13.76 -7.05 19.31
C ALA A 181 -13.13 -8.45 19.23
N ASP A 182 -13.10 -9.06 18.04
CA ASP A 182 -12.50 -10.38 17.81
C ASP A 182 -10.99 -10.37 18.09
N LEU A 183 -10.27 -9.32 17.67
CA LEU A 183 -8.85 -9.15 17.98
C LEU A 183 -8.59 -9.04 19.48
N ARG A 184 -9.43 -8.31 20.22
CA ARG A 184 -9.34 -8.23 21.69
C ARG A 184 -9.62 -9.57 22.35
N ALA A 185 -10.62 -10.31 21.87
CA ALA A 185 -10.94 -11.65 22.38
C ALA A 185 -9.80 -12.64 22.10
N ALA A 186 -9.20 -12.60 20.91
CA ALA A 186 -8.06 -13.43 20.54
C ALA A 186 -6.82 -13.10 21.38
N TYR A 187 -6.55 -11.81 21.63
CA TYR A 187 -5.48 -11.38 22.52
C TYR A 187 -5.68 -11.90 23.95
N GLN A 188 -6.90 -11.82 24.48
CA GLN A 188 -7.22 -12.35 25.81
C GLN A 188 -7.03 -13.87 25.87
N ALA A 189 -7.53 -14.61 24.86
CA ALA A 189 -7.36 -16.06 24.79
C ALA A 189 -5.87 -16.46 24.72
N HIS A 190 -5.05 -15.71 23.98
CA HIS A 190 -3.60 -15.94 23.94
C HIS A 190 -2.94 -15.65 25.29
N GLN A 191 -3.32 -14.58 25.99
CA GLN A 191 -2.84 -14.34 27.34
C GLN A 191 -3.20 -15.52 28.26
N ASP A 192 -4.44 -16.01 28.23
CA ASP A 192 -4.88 -17.11 29.07
C ASP A 192 -4.10 -18.41 28.76
N GLU A 193 -3.76 -18.65 27.49
CA GLU A 193 -2.91 -19.76 27.05
C GLU A 193 -1.51 -19.67 27.62
N VAL A 194 -0.87 -18.50 27.51
CA VAL A 194 0.48 -18.26 28.06
C VAL A 194 0.48 -18.49 29.57
N HIS A 195 -0.54 -18.01 30.29
CA HIS A 195 -0.67 -18.26 31.73
C HIS A 195 -0.92 -19.74 32.07
N ARG A 196 -1.55 -20.51 31.16
CA ARG A 196 -1.75 -21.95 31.33
C ARG A 196 -0.44 -22.70 31.13
N ILE A 197 0.28 -22.44 30.04
CA ILE A 197 1.59 -23.02 29.73
C ILE A 197 2.56 -22.76 30.88
N LYS A 198 2.63 -21.51 31.38
CA LYS A 198 3.48 -21.17 32.52
C LYS A 198 3.16 -22.03 33.75
N ARG A 199 1.87 -22.20 34.08
CA ARG A 199 1.42 -23.04 35.20
C ARG A 199 1.72 -24.53 34.98
N GLU A 200 1.70 -25.01 33.74
CA GLU A 200 2.07 -26.38 33.38
C GLU A 200 3.56 -26.62 33.53
N CYS A 201 4.39 -25.73 32.97
CA CYS A 201 5.83 -25.78 33.12
C CYS A 201 6.26 -25.74 34.60
N GLU A 202 5.65 -24.87 35.41
CA GLU A 202 5.93 -24.83 36.85
C GLU A 202 5.56 -26.14 37.56
N ARG A 203 4.45 -26.79 37.17
CA ARG A 203 4.06 -28.10 37.70
C ARG A 203 5.05 -29.19 37.30
N ASP A 204 5.49 -29.20 36.06
CA ASP A 204 6.44 -30.19 35.56
C ASP A 204 7.83 -30.00 36.17
N ILE A 205 8.30 -28.77 36.34
CA ILE A 205 9.55 -28.46 37.07
C ILE A 205 9.48 -29.03 38.49
N ARG A 206 8.36 -28.82 39.22
CA ARG A 206 8.20 -29.39 40.56
C ARG A 206 8.23 -30.92 40.55
N ARG A 207 7.53 -31.56 39.61
CA ARG A 207 7.54 -33.03 39.46
C ARG A 207 8.95 -33.56 39.19
N LEU A 208 9.68 -32.96 38.25
CA LEU A 208 11.05 -33.36 37.91
C LEU A 208 12.01 -33.15 39.09
N MET A 209 11.85 -32.05 39.83
CA MET A 209 12.63 -31.80 41.05
C MET A 209 12.40 -32.88 42.11
N ASP A 210 11.17 -33.33 42.31
CA ASP A 210 10.86 -34.40 43.26
C ASP A 210 11.38 -35.77 42.78
N GLU A 211 11.37 -36.02 41.47
CA GLU A 211 11.97 -37.22 40.88
C GLU A 211 13.50 -37.24 41.05
N ILE A 212 14.18 -36.11 40.83
CA ILE A 212 15.63 -35.96 41.06
C ILE A 212 15.95 -36.27 42.52
N LYS A 213 15.24 -35.65 43.47
CA LYS A 213 15.41 -35.95 44.90
C LYS A 213 15.17 -37.43 45.23
N GLY A 214 14.21 -38.06 44.54
CA GLY A 214 13.96 -39.50 44.64
C GLY A 214 15.15 -40.32 44.18
N LYS A 215 15.72 -39.99 43.01
CA LYS A 215 16.91 -40.65 42.46
C LYS A 215 18.14 -40.44 43.34
N ASP A 216 18.35 -39.24 43.87
CA ASP A 216 19.46 -38.95 44.80
C ASP A 216 19.40 -39.84 46.05
N ARG A 217 18.20 -40.08 46.60
CA ARG A 217 18.04 -41.00 47.74
C ARG A 217 18.40 -42.45 47.38
N VAL A 218 18.05 -42.88 46.16
CA VAL A 218 18.41 -44.22 45.66
C VAL A 218 19.93 -44.32 45.46
N ILE A 219 20.55 -43.30 44.87
CA ILE A 219 22.01 -43.24 44.70
C ILE A 219 22.70 -43.35 46.05
N LEU A 220 22.29 -42.54 47.04
CA LEU A 220 22.84 -42.60 48.41
C LEU A 220 22.69 -43.99 49.05
N ALA A 221 21.58 -44.68 48.80
CA ALA A 221 21.37 -46.04 49.29
C ALA A 221 22.34 -47.04 48.62
N LEU A 222 22.49 -46.96 47.29
CA LEU A 222 23.40 -47.80 46.52
C LEU A 222 24.86 -47.55 46.89
N GLU A 223 25.27 -46.29 47.10
CA GLU A 223 26.62 -45.94 47.56
C GLU A 223 26.92 -46.55 48.94
N LYS A 224 25.94 -46.54 49.84
CA LYS A 224 26.08 -47.17 51.16
C LYS A 224 26.21 -48.69 51.05
N GLU A 225 25.38 -49.33 50.22
CA GLU A 225 25.46 -50.77 49.96
C GLU A 225 26.79 -51.17 49.33
N LEU A 226 27.26 -50.41 48.34
CA LEU A 226 28.56 -50.59 47.70
C LEU A 226 29.70 -50.46 48.72
N GLY A 227 29.64 -49.49 49.62
CA GLY A 227 30.61 -49.34 50.71
C GLY A 227 30.63 -50.55 51.66
N VAL A 228 29.46 -51.10 52.01
CA VAL A 228 29.36 -52.33 52.81
C VAL A 228 29.96 -53.52 52.07
N GLN A 229 29.65 -53.69 50.78
CA GLN A 229 30.22 -54.74 49.94
C GLN A 229 31.74 -54.62 49.82
N ALA A 230 32.26 -53.42 49.56
CA ALA A 230 33.71 -53.17 49.50
C ALA A 230 34.40 -53.57 50.82
N GLY A 231 33.82 -53.22 51.97
CA GLY A 231 34.34 -53.61 53.27
C GLY A 231 34.24 -55.11 53.58
N GLN A 232 33.27 -55.83 53.01
CA GLN A 232 33.21 -57.30 53.08
C GLN A 232 34.30 -57.93 52.21
N THR A 233 34.46 -57.45 50.97
CA THR A 233 35.50 -57.91 50.04
C THR A 233 36.90 -57.73 50.62
N GLN A 234 37.18 -56.58 51.25
CA GLN A 234 38.47 -56.34 51.90
C GLN A 234 38.74 -57.33 53.05
N ARG A 235 37.72 -57.66 53.87
CA ARG A 235 37.85 -58.67 54.92
C ARG A 235 38.15 -60.06 54.35
N LEU A 236 37.50 -60.44 53.26
CA LEU A 236 37.77 -61.71 52.57
C LEU A 236 39.18 -61.75 51.97
N LEU A 237 39.66 -60.63 51.42
CA LEU A 237 41.05 -60.54 50.92
C LEU A 237 42.07 -60.72 52.05
N LEU A 238 41.87 -60.08 53.20
CA LEU A 238 42.75 -60.26 54.37
C LEU A 238 42.71 -61.70 54.89
N GLN A 239 41.55 -62.36 54.90
CA GLN A 239 41.45 -63.78 55.25
C GLN A 239 42.17 -64.67 54.25
N LYS A 240 42.09 -64.35 52.95
CA LYS A 240 42.81 -65.06 51.90
C LYS A 240 44.33 -64.90 52.07
N GLU A 241 44.82 -63.68 52.31
CA GLU A 241 46.25 -63.42 52.57
C GLU A 241 46.74 -64.19 53.80
N ALA A 242 45.97 -64.21 54.89
CA ALA A 242 46.30 -65.00 56.08
C ALA A 242 46.32 -66.51 55.81
N LEU A 243 45.40 -67.03 54.98
CA LEU A 243 45.41 -68.43 54.54
C LEU A 243 46.60 -68.72 53.63
N ASP A 244 46.94 -67.82 52.70
CA ASP A 244 48.09 -67.95 51.81
C ASP A 244 49.41 -67.99 52.62
N GLU A 245 49.55 -67.19 53.68
CA GLU A 245 50.67 -67.24 54.62
C GLU A 245 50.76 -68.58 55.37
N GLN A 246 49.63 -69.10 55.88
CA GLN A 246 49.58 -70.43 56.50
C GLN A 246 50.00 -71.53 55.52
N LEU A 247 49.60 -71.41 54.26
CA LEU A 247 49.91 -72.38 53.21
C LEU A 247 51.40 -72.34 52.82
N VAL A 248 52.02 -71.17 52.86
CA VAL A 248 53.47 -71.02 52.73
C VAL A 248 54.20 -71.68 53.91
N GLN A 249 53.74 -71.46 55.15
CA GLN A 249 54.31 -72.11 56.35
C GLN A 249 54.21 -73.64 56.30
N VAL A 250 53.10 -74.19 55.81
CA VAL A 250 52.94 -75.64 55.59
C VAL A 250 53.90 -76.15 54.50
N LYS A 251 54.03 -75.43 53.38
CA LYS A 251 54.99 -75.78 52.31
C LYS A 251 56.44 -75.67 52.75
N GLU A 252 56.77 -74.77 53.67
CA GLU A 252 58.08 -74.65 54.30
C GLU A 252 58.33 -75.78 55.31
N ALA A 253 57.30 -76.17 56.09
CA ALA A 253 57.34 -77.33 56.97
C ALA A 253 57.49 -78.66 56.22
N GLU A 254 56.93 -78.79 55.01
CA GLU A 254 57.07 -79.98 54.15
C GLU A 254 58.48 -80.14 53.54
N ARG A 255 59.35 -79.12 53.58
CA ARG A 255 60.75 -79.25 53.11
C ARG A 255 61.66 -79.95 54.13
N HIS A 256 61.16 -80.24 55.32
CA HIS A 256 61.89 -80.95 56.36
C HIS A 256 61.05 -82.12 56.90
N HIS A 257 61.47 -83.33 56.51
CA HIS A 257 61.26 -84.65 57.14
C HIS A 257 60.35 -85.67 56.43
N SER A 258 60.91 -86.88 56.37
CA SER A 258 60.47 -88.15 55.82
C SER A 258 59.38 -88.88 56.62
N SER A 259 58.63 -89.75 55.93
CA SER A 259 57.70 -90.76 56.46
C SER A 259 58.32 -91.68 57.56
N PRO A 260 57.54 -92.19 58.54
CA PRO A 260 56.89 -93.51 58.41
C PRO A 260 55.51 -93.69 59.10
N LYS A 261 54.95 -94.89 58.87
CA LYS A 261 53.60 -95.44 59.08
C LYS A 261 53.08 -95.63 60.53
N ARG A 262 51.75 -95.41 60.67
CA ARG A 262 50.64 -96.26 61.20
C ARG A 262 50.71 -96.86 62.61
N GLU A 263 49.64 -96.65 63.40
CA GLU A 263 48.96 -97.69 64.20
C GLU A 263 47.53 -97.26 64.63
N LEU A 264 46.61 -98.22 64.60
CA LEU A 264 45.22 -98.18 65.11
C LEU A 264 45.17 -99.03 66.39
N PRO A 265 44.26 -98.72 67.33
CA PRO A 265 43.50 -99.80 67.98
C PRO A 265 41.97 -99.54 68.06
N PRO A 266 41.16 -100.58 68.41
CA PRO A 266 39.80 -100.80 67.90
C PRO A 266 38.67 -100.82 68.97
N GLY A 267 37.41 -100.81 68.50
CA GLY A 267 36.21 -101.35 69.20
C GLY A 267 35.20 -100.29 69.68
N ILE A 268 34.08 -100.05 68.97
CA ILE A 268 32.70 -100.60 69.21
C ILE A 268 32.17 -100.16 70.60
N GLY A 269 31.03 -99.49 70.77
CA GLY A 269 29.76 -99.38 70.07
C GLY A 269 28.72 -99.02 71.16
N ASP A 270 27.60 -98.43 70.78
CA ASP A 270 26.48 -97.96 71.63
C ASP A 270 26.69 -96.73 72.50
N MET A 271 26.26 -95.57 71.98
CA MET A 271 25.36 -94.63 72.68
C MET A 271 24.68 -93.72 71.64
N ALA A 272 23.92 -94.35 70.75
CA ALA A 272 23.07 -93.71 69.74
C ALA A 272 21.72 -93.19 70.30
N GLU A 273 21.54 -93.14 71.62
CA GLU A 273 20.25 -92.82 72.25
C GLU A 273 20.14 -91.41 72.87
N LEU A 274 21.20 -90.58 72.86
CA LEU A 274 21.11 -89.18 73.32
C LEU A 274 21.02 -88.14 72.19
N MET A 275 21.12 -88.57 70.93
CA MET A 275 21.08 -87.68 69.77
C MET A 275 19.73 -87.66 69.02
N GLY A 276 18.85 -88.63 69.27
CA GLY A 276 17.56 -88.75 68.57
C GLY A 276 16.49 -87.73 68.98
N ALA A 277 16.55 -87.19 70.19
CA ALA A 277 15.58 -86.19 70.68
C ALA A 277 15.93 -84.74 70.26
N GLN A 278 17.15 -84.51 69.80
CA GLN A 278 17.60 -83.18 69.38
C GLN A 278 17.42 -82.96 67.87
N ASP A 279 17.54 -84.02 67.05
CA ASP A 279 17.31 -83.93 65.60
C ASP A 279 15.84 -83.71 65.22
N GLN A 280 14.87 -84.39 65.86
CA GLN A 280 13.44 -84.20 65.54
C GLN A 280 12.93 -82.78 65.89
N HIS A 281 13.47 -82.16 66.95
CA HIS A 281 13.10 -80.81 67.36
C HIS A 281 13.79 -79.71 66.54
N MET A 282 14.89 -80.03 65.87
CA MET A 282 15.56 -79.16 64.90
C MET A 282 14.84 -79.23 63.55
N ASP A 283 14.47 -80.44 63.10
CA ASP A 283 13.69 -80.65 61.88
C ASP A 283 12.30 -79.99 61.95
N GLU A 284 11.58 -80.04 63.08
CA GLU A 284 10.30 -79.34 63.22
C GLU A 284 10.45 -77.80 63.27
N ARG A 285 11.52 -77.29 63.88
CA ARG A 285 11.81 -75.84 63.91
C ARG A 285 12.24 -75.33 62.55
N ASP A 286 12.99 -76.13 61.81
CA ASP A 286 13.43 -75.79 60.46
C ASP A 286 12.28 -75.93 59.46
N ALA A 287 11.42 -76.94 59.59
CA ALA A 287 10.17 -77.05 58.83
C ALA A 287 9.22 -75.86 59.09
N ARG A 288 9.08 -75.41 60.35
CA ARG A 288 8.31 -74.19 60.68
C ARG A 288 8.97 -72.92 60.11
N ARG A 289 10.29 -72.82 60.13
CA ARG A 289 11.02 -71.72 59.47
C ARG A 289 10.81 -71.72 57.97
N PHE A 290 10.85 -72.88 57.31
CA PHE A 290 10.57 -73.01 55.89
C PHE A 290 9.12 -72.67 55.55
N GLN A 291 8.14 -73.12 56.35
CA GLN A 291 6.73 -72.77 56.15
C GLN A 291 6.47 -71.26 56.31
N LEU A 292 7.06 -70.62 57.33
CA LEU A 292 6.99 -69.16 57.48
C LEU A 292 7.67 -68.46 56.31
N LYS A 293 8.81 -68.96 55.84
CA LYS A 293 9.49 -68.39 54.67
C LYS A 293 8.65 -68.52 53.40
N ILE A 294 7.98 -69.65 53.19
CA ILE A 294 7.06 -69.86 52.07
C ILE A 294 5.85 -68.91 52.19
N ALA A 295 5.30 -68.72 53.40
CA ALA A 295 4.19 -67.79 53.62
C ALA A 295 4.59 -66.33 53.38
N GLU A 296 5.78 -65.92 53.83
CA GLU A 296 6.37 -64.61 53.54
C GLU A 296 6.57 -64.41 52.04
N LEU A 297 7.18 -65.39 51.36
CA LEU A 297 7.37 -65.34 49.91
C LEU A 297 6.03 -65.26 49.17
N ASN A 298 5.02 -66.01 49.57
CA ASN A 298 3.67 -65.94 48.99
C ASN A 298 2.95 -64.61 49.29
N SER A 299 3.27 -63.94 50.40
CA SER A 299 2.78 -62.58 50.66
C SER A 299 3.47 -61.55 49.77
N VAL A 300 4.78 -61.70 49.55
CA VAL A 300 5.56 -60.85 48.64
C VAL A 300 5.10 -61.05 47.20
N ILE A 301 4.88 -62.29 46.76
CA ILE A 301 4.36 -62.61 45.41
C ILE A 301 3.02 -61.89 45.18
N ARG A 302 2.07 -61.99 46.12
CA ARG A 302 0.78 -61.29 46.00
C ARG A 302 0.91 -59.77 45.93
N LYS A 303 1.76 -59.16 46.76
CA LYS A 303 2.03 -57.71 46.69
C LYS A 303 2.67 -57.30 45.36
N LEU A 304 3.53 -58.15 44.80
CA LEU A 304 4.13 -57.93 43.49
C LEU A 304 3.10 -58.11 42.36
N GLU A 305 2.19 -59.06 42.48
CA GLU A 305 1.06 -59.25 41.54
C GLU A 305 0.13 -58.03 41.56
N ASP A 306 -0.27 -57.54 42.73
CA ASP A 306 -1.09 -56.32 42.88
C ASP A 306 -0.37 -55.05 42.37
N ARG A 307 0.95 -54.96 42.57
CA ARG A 307 1.76 -53.88 41.99
C ARG A 307 1.77 -54.00 40.46
N ASN A 308 1.87 -55.21 39.93
CA ASN A 308 1.96 -55.46 38.50
C ASN A 308 0.63 -55.19 37.79
N THR A 309 -0.52 -55.49 38.42
CA THR A 309 -1.84 -55.12 37.90
C THR A 309 -2.02 -53.61 37.84
N LEU A 310 -1.65 -52.87 38.89
CA LEU A 310 -1.68 -51.40 38.88
C LEU A 310 -0.78 -50.79 37.80
N LEU A 311 0.44 -51.32 37.62
CA LEU A 311 1.33 -50.87 36.56
C LEU A 311 0.77 -51.18 35.16
N ALA A 312 0.08 -52.32 34.99
CA ALA A 312 -0.59 -52.64 33.75
C ALA A 312 -1.74 -51.67 33.44
N ASP A 313 -2.53 -51.28 34.45
CA ASP A 313 -3.61 -50.31 34.32
C ASP A 313 -3.06 -48.90 34.02
N GLU A 314 -2.02 -48.45 34.71
CA GLU A 314 -1.33 -47.18 34.42
C GLU A 314 -0.78 -47.16 32.99
N ARG A 315 -0.16 -48.26 32.54
CA ARG A 315 0.36 -48.40 31.17
C ARG A 315 -0.76 -48.36 30.14
N ASN A 316 -1.91 -48.96 30.41
CA ASN A 316 -3.07 -48.91 29.52
C ASN A 316 -3.70 -47.52 29.45
N GLU A 317 -3.77 -46.80 30.57
CA GLU A 317 -4.29 -45.43 30.60
C GLU A 317 -3.33 -44.45 29.91
N LEU A 318 -2.00 -44.64 30.06
CA LEU A 318 -1.01 -43.89 29.29
C LEU A 318 -1.13 -44.16 27.79
N LEU A 319 -1.29 -45.43 27.38
CA LEU A 319 -1.51 -45.77 25.97
C LEU A 319 -2.79 -45.12 25.41
N LYS A 320 -3.85 -45.04 26.22
CA LYS A 320 -5.09 -44.36 25.84
C LYS A 320 -4.86 -42.86 25.63
N ARG A 321 -4.16 -42.19 26.56
CA ARG A 321 -3.79 -40.77 26.41
C ARG A 321 -2.90 -40.53 25.19
N THR A 322 -1.91 -41.40 24.94
CA THR A 322 -1.06 -41.31 23.74
C THR A 322 -1.91 -41.37 22.48
N ARG A 323 -2.84 -42.33 22.37
CA ARG A 323 -3.76 -42.43 21.22
C ARG A 323 -4.66 -41.20 21.07
N GLU A 324 -5.19 -40.67 22.16
CA GLU A 324 -6.00 -39.45 22.14
C GLU A 324 -5.20 -38.23 21.67
N THR A 325 -3.95 -38.09 22.12
CA THR A 325 -3.05 -37.01 21.65
C THR A 325 -2.65 -37.18 20.18
N GLU A 326 -2.41 -38.41 19.72
CA GLU A 326 -2.14 -38.70 18.30
C GLU A 326 -3.33 -38.32 17.42
N VAL A 327 -4.56 -38.62 17.87
CA VAL A 327 -5.80 -38.22 17.18
C VAL A 327 -5.94 -36.71 17.11
N GLN A 328 -5.59 -35.97 18.17
CA GLN A 328 -5.62 -34.50 18.18
C GLN A 328 -4.53 -33.85 17.32
N LEU A 329 -3.34 -34.46 17.23
CA LEU A 329 -2.22 -33.98 16.41
C LEU A 329 -2.46 -34.23 14.91
N LYS A 330 -3.16 -35.30 14.54
CA LYS A 330 -3.43 -35.67 13.15
C LYS A 330 -4.02 -34.54 12.28
N PRO A 331 -5.08 -33.81 12.68
CA PRO A 331 -5.61 -32.70 11.90
C PRO A 331 -4.63 -31.52 11.80
N LEU A 332 -3.78 -31.30 12.81
CA LEU A 332 -2.75 -30.25 12.77
C LEU A 332 -1.63 -30.60 11.78
N VAL A 333 -1.18 -31.86 11.78
CA VAL A 333 -0.20 -32.36 10.80
C VAL A 333 -0.77 -32.30 9.38
N GLU A 334 -2.04 -32.66 9.19
CA GLU A 334 -2.72 -32.54 7.89
C GLU A 334 -2.91 -31.08 7.45
N LYS A 335 -3.21 -30.17 8.38
CA LYS A 335 -3.28 -28.73 8.11
C LYS A 335 -1.90 -28.19 7.71
N ASN A 336 -0.85 -28.58 8.42
CA ASN A 336 0.52 -28.16 8.13
C ASN A 336 1.01 -28.69 6.78
N LYS A 337 0.73 -29.97 6.45
CA LYS A 337 0.98 -30.53 5.11
C LYS A 337 0.25 -29.77 4.01
N ARG A 338 -1.01 -29.38 4.25
CA ARG A 338 -1.79 -28.56 3.30
C ARG A 338 -1.20 -27.16 3.12
N MET A 339 -0.72 -26.54 4.19
CA MET A 339 -0.06 -25.24 4.10
C MET A 339 1.29 -25.32 3.38
N ASN A 340 2.12 -26.33 3.67
CA ASN A 340 3.38 -26.52 2.95
C ASN A 340 3.17 -26.73 1.46
N LYS A 341 2.17 -27.52 1.06
CA LYS A 341 1.82 -27.69 -0.35
C LYS A 341 1.40 -26.37 -1.00
N LYS A 342 0.61 -25.54 -0.30
CA LYS A 342 0.26 -24.19 -0.79
C LYS A 342 1.48 -23.29 -0.92
N ASN A 343 2.43 -23.36 0.01
CA ASN A 343 3.68 -22.60 -0.07
C ASN A 343 4.52 -23.04 -1.28
N GLU A 344 4.61 -24.36 -1.54
CA GLU A 344 5.27 -24.89 -2.74
C GLU A 344 4.58 -24.43 -4.04
N ASP A 345 3.25 -24.46 -4.09
CA ASP A 345 2.47 -24.01 -5.25
C ASP A 345 2.64 -22.50 -5.51
N LEU A 346 2.68 -21.70 -4.43
CA LEU A 346 2.95 -20.25 -4.51
C LEU A 346 4.38 -19.97 -4.98
N LEU A 347 5.38 -20.69 -4.46
CA LEU A 347 6.76 -20.60 -4.93
C LEU A 347 6.87 -20.91 -6.42
N GLN A 348 6.23 -21.98 -6.89
CA GLN A 348 6.19 -22.31 -8.32
C GLN A 348 5.47 -21.24 -9.15
N SER A 349 4.44 -20.60 -8.61
CA SER A 349 3.74 -19.50 -9.28
C SER A 349 4.58 -18.24 -9.37
N ILE A 350 5.34 -17.93 -8.32
CA ILE A 350 6.30 -16.81 -8.30
C ILE A 350 7.39 -17.05 -9.35
N GLN A 351 7.98 -18.25 -9.37
CA GLN A 351 8.99 -18.62 -10.39
C GLN A 351 8.45 -18.46 -11.82
N ARG A 352 7.22 -18.92 -12.09
CA ARG A 352 6.57 -18.74 -13.40
C ARG A 352 6.33 -17.27 -13.75
N MET A 353 6.01 -16.43 -12.76
CA MET A 353 5.83 -14.99 -12.97
C MET A 353 7.15 -14.27 -13.20
N GLU A 354 8.21 -14.66 -12.49
CA GLU A 354 9.57 -14.17 -12.71
C GLU A 354 10.08 -14.54 -14.10
N GLU A 355 9.82 -15.76 -14.57
CA GLU A 355 10.14 -16.17 -15.94
C GLU A 355 9.37 -15.35 -16.98
N LYS A 356 8.08 -15.08 -16.75
CA LYS A 356 7.29 -14.18 -17.62
C LYS A 356 7.82 -12.76 -17.62
N LEU A 357 8.22 -12.23 -16.47
CA LEU A 357 8.83 -10.89 -16.38
C LEU A 357 10.17 -10.86 -17.11
N LYS A 358 11.01 -11.89 -16.98
CA LYS A 358 12.25 -12.02 -17.76
C LYS A 358 11.96 -12.05 -19.26
N ASN A 359 10.95 -12.79 -19.70
CA ASN A 359 10.57 -12.84 -21.12
C ASN A 359 10.04 -11.49 -21.63
N LEU A 360 9.12 -10.85 -20.90
CA LEU A 360 8.59 -9.53 -21.25
C LEU A 360 9.68 -8.46 -21.24
N THR A 361 10.67 -8.56 -20.34
CA THR A 361 11.81 -7.65 -20.31
C THR A 361 12.69 -7.84 -21.55
N ARG A 362 12.96 -9.09 -21.96
CA ARG A 362 13.66 -9.39 -23.22
C ARG A 362 12.87 -8.89 -24.44
N GLU A 363 11.56 -9.15 -24.51
CA GLU A 363 10.70 -8.66 -25.59
C GLU A 363 10.66 -7.13 -25.63
N ASN A 364 10.65 -6.44 -24.48
CA ASN A 364 10.74 -4.99 -24.44
C ASN A 364 12.08 -4.46 -24.96
N VAL A 365 13.18 -5.12 -24.62
CA VAL A 365 14.51 -4.77 -25.16
C VAL A 365 14.54 -5.02 -26.67
N GLU A 366 14.06 -6.17 -27.14
CA GLU A 366 13.95 -6.46 -28.58
C GLU A 366 13.03 -5.49 -29.32
N MET A 367 11.91 -5.05 -28.71
CA MET A 367 11.02 -4.05 -29.30
C MET A 367 11.68 -2.68 -29.34
N LYS A 368 12.43 -2.28 -28.30
CA LYS A 368 13.24 -1.06 -28.31
C LYS A 368 14.33 -1.11 -29.39
N GLU A 369 15.01 -2.24 -29.54
CA GLU A 369 15.98 -2.46 -30.60
C GLU A 369 15.32 -2.41 -31.99
N LYS A 370 14.16 -3.06 -32.18
CA LYS A 370 13.37 -3.00 -33.41
C LYS A 370 12.88 -1.59 -33.72
N LEU A 371 12.40 -0.82 -32.75
CA LEU A 371 12.00 0.58 -32.92
C LEU A 371 13.21 1.47 -33.25
N SER A 372 14.36 1.23 -32.62
CA SER A 372 15.61 1.94 -32.95
C SER A 372 16.13 1.60 -34.35
N ALA A 373 15.97 0.34 -34.79
CA ALA A 373 16.32 -0.10 -36.14
C ALA A 373 15.32 0.41 -37.19
N GLN A 374 14.03 0.51 -36.85
CA GLN A 374 12.97 0.99 -37.73
C GLN A 374 12.98 2.52 -37.90
N ALA A 375 13.59 3.28 -36.98
CA ALA A 375 13.92 4.69 -37.17
C ALA A 375 14.91 4.93 -38.34
N SER A 376 15.66 3.90 -38.76
CA SER A 376 16.60 3.97 -39.89
C SER A 376 16.02 3.56 -41.25
N LEU A 377 14.78 3.05 -41.31
CA LEU A 377 14.15 2.56 -42.55
C LEU A 377 12.71 3.09 -42.73
N LYS A 378 12.61 4.15 -43.55
CA LYS A 378 11.42 4.65 -44.25
C LYS A 378 10.22 5.08 -43.37
N ARG A 379 10.21 6.37 -43.02
CA ARG A 379 9.01 7.12 -42.61
C ARG A 379 7.93 7.04 -43.70
N HIS A 380 6.80 6.40 -43.40
CA HIS A 380 5.53 6.67 -44.07
C HIS A 380 4.56 7.28 -43.06
N THR A 381 4.06 8.44 -43.47
CA THR A 381 3.09 9.39 -42.89
C THR A 381 1.88 8.76 -42.23
N SER A 382 1.60 9.16 -41.00
CA SER A 382 0.33 8.91 -40.29
C SER A 382 -0.49 10.21 -40.17
N LEU A 383 -1.81 10.10 -40.04
CA LEU A 383 -2.78 11.20 -40.08
C LEU A 383 -2.54 12.35 -39.07
N THR A 384 -1.75 12.12 -38.03
CA THR A 384 -1.31 13.16 -37.08
C THR A 384 -0.29 14.12 -37.72
N ASP A 385 0.49 13.64 -38.69
CA ASP A 385 1.51 14.44 -39.40
C ASP A 385 0.88 15.47 -40.34
N LEU A 386 -0.35 15.26 -40.84
CA LEU A 386 -1.04 16.24 -41.71
C LEU A 386 -1.53 17.47 -40.95
N SER A 387 -1.82 17.32 -39.64
CA SER A 387 -2.13 18.46 -38.77
C SER A 387 -0.86 19.22 -38.42
N LEU A 388 0.19 18.51 -37.99
CA LEU A 388 1.47 19.14 -37.65
C LEU A 388 2.13 19.81 -38.86
N THR A 389 2.11 19.21 -40.06
CA THR A 389 2.67 19.84 -41.28
C THR A 389 1.84 21.02 -41.77
N ARG A 390 0.51 21.01 -41.55
CA ARG A 390 -0.34 22.16 -41.84
C ARG A 390 -0.07 23.30 -40.86
N ASP A 391 0.05 22.99 -39.57
CA ASP A 391 0.35 23.96 -38.52
C ASP A 391 1.77 24.51 -38.70
N GLU A 392 2.75 23.70 -39.10
CA GLU A 392 4.10 24.14 -39.45
C GLU A 392 4.13 25.05 -40.68
N GLN A 393 3.37 24.74 -41.74
CA GLN A 393 3.26 25.59 -42.92
C GLN A 393 2.54 26.91 -42.63
N GLU A 394 1.54 26.90 -41.75
CA GLU A 394 0.83 28.11 -41.30
C GLU A 394 1.76 28.99 -40.43
N ILE A 395 2.57 28.37 -39.56
CA ILE A 395 3.61 29.06 -38.80
C ILE A 395 4.71 29.62 -39.72
N GLU A 396 5.13 28.88 -40.74
CA GLU A 396 6.16 29.33 -41.68
C GLU A 396 5.65 30.49 -42.56
N PHE A 397 4.39 30.43 -43.00
CA PHE A 397 3.72 31.52 -43.71
C PHE A 397 3.61 32.78 -42.83
N LEU A 398 3.21 32.64 -41.56
CA LEU A 398 3.16 33.75 -40.61
C LEU A 398 4.55 34.33 -40.33
N ARG A 399 5.59 33.50 -40.21
CA ARG A 399 6.98 33.96 -40.08
C ARG A 399 7.45 34.73 -41.30
N LEU A 400 7.09 34.27 -42.50
CA LEU A 400 7.43 34.96 -43.74
C LEU A 400 6.69 36.30 -43.86
N GLN A 401 5.41 36.34 -43.45
CA GLN A 401 4.62 37.57 -43.40
C GLN A 401 5.17 38.58 -42.38
N VAL A 402 5.63 38.12 -41.22
CA VAL A 402 6.30 38.96 -40.23
C VAL A 402 7.64 39.49 -40.76
N LEU A 403 8.43 38.65 -41.46
CA LEU A 403 9.66 39.09 -42.11
C LEU A 403 9.39 40.12 -43.22
N GLU A 404 8.34 39.93 -44.00
CA GLU A 404 7.95 40.88 -45.06
C GLU A 404 7.45 42.20 -44.45
N GLN A 405 6.63 42.15 -43.39
CA GLN A 405 6.23 43.35 -42.65
C GLN A 405 7.43 44.06 -42.01
N GLN A 406 8.40 43.31 -41.47
CA GLN A 406 9.64 43.88 -40.95
C GLN A 406 10.42 44.60 -42.05
N HIS A 407 10.50 44.02 -43.25
CA HIS A 407 11.18 44.64 -44.39
C HIS A 407 10.49 45.93 -44.84
N VAL A 408 9.15 45.96 -44.86
CA VAL A 408 8.37 47.19 -45.14
C VAL A 408 8.59 48.25 -44.06
N ILE A 409 8.65 47.85 -42.79
CA ILE A 409 8.95 48.76 -41.67
C ILE A 409 10.35 49.35 -41.83
N ASP A 410 11.33 48.54 -42.21
CA ASP A 410 12.72 48.98 -42.40
C ASP A 410 12.85 49.93 -43.60
N ASP A 411 12.16 49.66 -44.71
CA ASP A 411 12.11 50.54 -45.89
C ASP A 411 11.43 51.88 -45.57
N LEU A 412 10.30 51.86 -44.85
CA LEU A 412 9.63 53.07 -44.38
C LEU A 412 10.47 53.85 -43.37
N SER A 413 11.25 53.16 -42.53
CA SER A 413 12.17 53.78 -41.58
C SER A 413 13.35 54.46 -42.29
N LEU A 414 13.89 53.83 -43.34
CA LEU A 414 14.90 54.41 -44.23
C LEU A 414 14.35 55.61 -45.02
N GLU A 415 13.11 55.55 -45.49
CA GLU A 415 12.46 56.65 -46.20
C GLU A 415 12.18 57.83 -45.26
N ARG A 416 11.74 57.57 -44.02
CA ARG A 416 11.63 58.57 -42.95
C ARG A 416 12.97 59.22 -42.65
N GLU A 417 14.06 58.45 -42.56
CA GLU A 417 15.40 59.00 -42.39
C GLU A 417 15.85 59.86 -43.60
N ARG A 418 15.57 59.43 -44.82
CA ARG A 418 15.85 60.21 -46.04
C ARG A 418 15.03 61.50 -46.09
N LEU A 419 13.76 61.46 -45.69
CA LEU A 419 12.90 62.63 -45.56
C LEU A 419 13.40 63.59 -44.48
N LEU A 420 13.88 63.07 -43.34
CA LEU A 420 14.51 63.87 -42.28
C LEU A 420 15.82 64.51 -42.75
N ARG A 421 16.64 63.80 -43.54
CA ARG A 421 17.85 64.37 -44.17
C ARG A 421 17.49 65.41 -45.26
N SER A 422 16.43 65.20 -46.03
CA SER A 422 15.94 66.14 -47.05
C SER A 422 15.33 67.41 -46.44
N LYS A 423 14.66 67.29 -45.27
CA LYS A 423 14.14 68.43 -44.48
C LYS A 423 15.26 69.29 -43.88
N ARG A 424 16.49 68.75 -43.71
CA ARG A 424 17.69 69.52 -43.33
C ARG A 424 18.33 70.30 -44.50
N HIS A 425 17.87 70.12 -45.74
CA HIS A 425 18.41 70.84 -46.91
C HIS A 425 17.41 71.76 -47.63
N ARG A 426 16.15 71.83 -47.19
CA ARG A 426 15.19 72.86 -47.61
C ARG A 426 14.88 73.83 -46.47
N GLY A 427 15.75 74.81 -46.30
CA GLY A 427 15.55 75.93 -45.39
C GLY A 427 16.48 77.10 -45.74
N LYS A 428 16.27 77.72 -46.91
CA LYS A 428 16.88 79.02 -47.26
C LYS A 428 15.78 80.09 -47.41
N SER A 429 16.01 81.20 -46.69
CA SER A 429 15.29 82.49 -46.69
C SER A 429 13.94 82.48 -45.93
N LEU A 430 13.59 83.42 -45.04
CA LEU A 430 13.86 84.86 -44.94
C LEU A 430 13.99 85.32 -43.46
N LYS A 431 14.64 86.48 -43.27
CA LYS A 431 15.03 87.14 -42.01
C LYS A 431 13.84 87.64 -41.14
N PRO A 432 14.02 87.73 -39.81
CA PRO A 432 13.46 88.81 -38.99
C PRO A 432 14.56 89.75 -38.45
N PRO A 433 14.21 90.95 -37.93
CA PRO A 433 15.16 92.03 -37.64
C PRO A 433 15.88 91.86 -36.29
N LYS A 434 17.11 92.38 -36.22
CA LYS A 434 17.95 92.46 -35.01
C LYS A 434 17.65 93.72 -34.20
N LYS A 435 17.50 93.60 -32.87
CA LYS A 435 18.13 94.42 -31.78
C LYS A 435 18.14 93.57 -30.49
N HIS A 436 19.28 92.98 -30.10
CA HIS A 436 20.19 93.40 -29.00
C HIS A 436 19.54 93.34 -27.59
N VAL A 437 19.78 92.27 -26.80
CA VAL A 437 20.86 92.08 -25.77
C VAL A 437 20.60 92.96 -24.52
N VAL A 438 20.41 92.41 -23.31
CA VAL A 438 21.42 91.98 -22.29
C VAL A 438 20.73 90.97 -21.34
N GLU A 439 21.13 89.70 -21.25
CA GLU A 439 22.14 89.09 -20.34
C GLU A 439 21.83 89.15 -18.82
N THR A 440 21.38 88.03 -18.24
CA THR A 440 21.91 87.51 -16.96
C THR A 440 21.81 85.99 -16.92
N PHE A 441 22.93 85.40 -16.54
CA PHE A 441 23.31 83.99 -16.47
C PHE A 441 22.76 83.34 -15.19
N PHE A 442 22.08 82.19 -15.27
CA PHE A 442 21.98 81.26 -14.14
C PHE A 442 21.95 79.83 -14.66
N GLY A 443 22.93 79.04 -14.22
CA GLY A 443 23.01 77.59 -14.39
C GLY A 443 23.01 76.91 -13.03
N PHE A 444 23.03 75.57 -13.09
CA PHE A 444 22.85 74.56 -12.03
C PHE A 444 21.38 74.22 -11.77
N ASP A 445 20.87 73.06 -12.21
CA ASP A 445 21.19 71.66 -11.80
C ASP A 445 20.63 71.38 -10.39
N GLU A 446 19.56 70.59 -10.33
CA GLU A 446 19.38 69.51 -9.36
C GLU A 446 18.10 68.71 -9.64
N GLU A 447 18.29 67.39 -9.68
CA GLU A 447 17.27 66.36 -9.64
C GLU A 447 16.68 66.20 -8.23
N SER A 448 15.48 65.61 -8.18
CA SER A 448 15.15 64.51 -7.26
C SER A 448 15.07 64.81 -5.75
N VAL A 449 13.88 65.18 -5.28
CA VAL A 449 13.23 64.67 -4.06
C VAL A 449 11.73 65.09 -4.14
N ASP A 450 10.69 64.38 -3.70
CA ASP A 450 10.47 63.80 -2.38
C ASP A 450 9.25 62.87 -2.32
N SER A 451 9.31 62.02 -1.29
CA SER A 451 8.28 61.14 -0.77
C SER A 451 7.21 61.86 0.08
N GLU A 452 6.11 61.13 0.34
CA GLU A 452 5.42 61.04 1.63
C GLU A 452 4.38 62.10 2.11
N THR A 453 3.22 61.55 2.47
CA THR A 453 2.39 61.81 3.68
C THR A 453 1.34 62.94 3.74
N LEU A 454 0.09 62.48 3.87
CA LEU A 454 -0.90 62.72 4.95
C LEU A 454 -1.52 64.12 5.22
N SER A 455 -2.87 64.09 5.20
CA SER A 455 -3.82 64.55 6.23
C SER A 455 -4.13 66.05 6.47
N GLU A 456 -5.41 66.35 6.18
CA GLU A 456 -6.46 67.06 6.95
C GLU A 456 -6.23 68.39 7.71
N THR A 457 -7.37 69.10 7.81
CA THR A 457 -7.75 70.23 8.70
C THR A 457 -7.35 71.64 8.22
N SER A 458 -8.15 72.69 8.35
CA SER A 458 -9.55 72.92 8.74
C SER A 458 -9.86 74.42 8.62
N TYR A 459 -11.12 74.76 8.32
CA TYR A 459 -11.90 75.97 8.63
C TYR A 459 -11.23 77.34 8.90
N ASN A 460 -11.68 78.36 8.15
CA ASN A 460 -12.34 79.59 8.66
C ASN A 460 -12.62 80.54 7.47
N THR A 461 -13.88 80.86 7.16
CA THR A 461 -14.63 82.08 7.56
C THR A 461 -13.86 83.37 7.23
N ASP A 462 -14.44 84.46 6.72
CA ASP A 462 -15.77 84.90 6.29
C ASP A 462 -15.53 86.37 5.88
N ARG A 463 -16.39 86.96 5.04
CA ARG A 463 -16.52 88.42 4.79
C ARG A 463 -15.36 89.10 4.03
N THR A 464 -15.56 90.05 3.12
CA THR A 464 -16.71 90.90 2.76
C THR A 464 -16.36 91.62 1.46
N ASP A 465 -17.40 91.94 0.69
CA ASP A 465 -17.60 93.15 -0.10
C ASP A 465 -16.47 93.66 -1.01
N ARG A 466 -16.74 93.61 -2.32
CA ARG A 466 -16.77 94.83 -3.15
C ARG A 466 -17.37 94.55 -4.53
N THR A 467 -18.54 95.14 -4.75
CA THR A 467 -19.09 95.45 -6.08
C THR A 467 -18.40 96.73 -6.60
N PRO A 468 -18.11 96.84 -7.91
CA PRO A 468 -17.30 97.92 -8.48
C PRO A 468 -18.13 99.03 -9.12
N ALA A 469 -17.66 100.28 -8.99
CA ALA A 469 -17.90 101.47 -9.85
C ALA A 469 -17.20 102.65 -9.14
N THR A 470 -16.51 103.62 -9.72
CA THR A 470 -16.24 104.09 -11.09
C THR A 470 -15.14 105.18 -10.96
N PRO A 471 -14.45 105.56 -12.05
CA PRO A 471 -13.60 106.76 -12.11
C PRO A 471 -14.51 108.03 -12.17
N GLU A 472 -14.13 109.26 -11.86
CA GLU A 472 -12.98 110.07 -12.31
C GLU A 472 -12.76 111.28 -11.37
N GLU A 473 -11.56 111.87 -11.47
CA GLU A 473 -11.20 113.18 -10.93
C GLU A 473 -11.85 114.34 -11.74
N ASP A 474 -12.32 115.34 -11.00
CA ASP A 474 -12.49 116.78 -11.27
C ASP A 474 -12.48 117.32 -12.71
N LEU A 475 -13.53 118.10 -13.07
CA LEU A 475 -13.47 119.58 -13.14
C LEU A 475 -14.81 120.19 -13.61
N ASP A 476 -15.12 121.37 -13.05
CA ASP A 476 -16.14 122.39 -13.37
C ASP A 476 -17.53 122.34 -12.70
N ASP A 477 -17.68 123.27 -11.74
CA ASP A 477 -18.75 123.43 -10.76
C ASP A 477 -19.99 124.23 -11.26
N THR A 478 -20.32 124.12 -12.56
CA THR A 478 -21.55 124.71 -13.14
C THR A 478 -22.44 123.72 -13.89
N THR A 479 -21.91 122.56 -14.29
CA THR A 479 -22.65 121.43 -14.89
C THR A 479 -23.43 120.61 -13.86
N THR A 480 -23.01 120.63 -12.58
CA THR A 480 -23.63 119.85 -11.49
C THR A 480 -25.07 120.28 -11.16
N ARG A 481 -25.44 121.54 -11.43
CA ARG A 481 -26.79 122.07 -11.19
C ARG A 481 -27.78 121.66 -12.28
N GLU A 482 -27.40 121.74 -13.55
CA GLU A 482 -28.24 121.34 -14.69
C GLU A 482 -28.37 119.81 -14.79
N GLU A 483 -27.31 119.07 -14.43
CA GLU A 483 -27.37 117.61 -14.30
C GLU A 483 -28.28 117.15 -13.16
N ALA A 484 -28.34 117.89 -12.04
CA ALA A 484 -29.25 117.59 -10.94
C ALA A 484 -30.72 117.75 -11.33
N ASP A 485 -31.06 118.78 -12.11
CA ASP A 485 -32.42 119.01 -12.60
C ASP A 485 -32.83 117.97 -13.68
N LEU A 486 -31.91 117.57 -14.56
CA LEU A 486 -32.14 116.48 -15.52
C LEU A 486 -32.27 115.12 -14.82
N ARG A 487 -31.46 114.84 -13.79
CA ARG A 487 -31.60 113.64 -12.93
C ARG A 487 -32.92 113.65 -12.17
N PHE A 488 -33.38 114.78 -11.66
CA PHE A 488 -34.68 114.89 -11.00
C PHE A 488 -35.83 114.59 -11.98
N CYS A 489 -35.74 115.08 -13.22
CA CYS A 489 -36.72 114.78 -14.26
C CYS A 489 -36.70 113.30 -14.70
N GLN A 490 -35.51 112.69 -14.81
CA GLN A 490 -35.37 111.25 -15.08
C GLN A 490 -35.92 110.40 -13.93
N LEU A 491 -35.55 110.71 -12.68
CA LEU A 491 -36.01 109.99 -11.50
C LEU A 491 -37.54 110.07 -11.35
N THR A 492 -38.15 111.21 -11.69
CA THR A 492 -39.61 111.35 -11.70
C THR A 492 -40.27 110.48 -12.78
N ARG A 493 -39.66 110.37 -13.96
CA ARG A 493 -40.15 109.47 -15.04
C ARG A 493 -39.97 108.01 -14.66
N GLU A 494 -38.85 107.65 -14.05
CA GLU A 494 -38.58 106.29 -13.55
C GLU A 494 -39.50 105.92 -12.41
N TYR A 495 -39.79 106.84 -11.48
CA TYR A 495 -40.75 106.63 -10.41
C TYR A 495 -42.16 106.37 -10.96
N GLN A 496 -42.60 107.14 -11.96
CA GLN A 496 -43.88 106.88 -12.64
C GLN A 496 -43.89 105.59 -13.46
N ALA A 497 -42.76 105.21 -14.06
CA ALA A 497 -42.61 103.92 -14.75
C ALA A 497 -42.65 102.74 -13.78
N LEU A 498 -42.04 102.89 -12.61
CA LEU A 498 -42.04 101.90 -11.54
C LEU A 498 -43.44 101.78 -10.91
N GLN A 499 -44.15 102.89 -10.69
CA GLN A 499 -45.55 102.86 -10.23
C GLN A 499 -46.47 102.17 -11.26
N ARG A 500 -46.26 102.39 -12.56
CA ARG A 500 -46.97 101.67 -13.63
C ARG A 500 -46.59 100.20 -13.69
N ALA A 501 -45.31 99.85 -13.54
CA ALA A 501 -44.85 98.46 -13.51
C ALA A 501 -45.37 97.72 -12.27
N TYR A 502 -45.43 98.38 -11.12
CA TYR A 502 -45.99 97.84 -9.89
C TYR A 502 -47.51 97.66 -10.01
N ALA A 503 -48.23 98.60 -10.64
CA ALA A 503 -49.66 98.44 -10.94
C ALA A 503 -49.91 97.28 -11.92
N LEU A 504 -49.08 97.11 -12.96
CA LEU A 504 -49.17 95.99 -13.91
C LEU A 504 -48.80 94.64 -13.27
N LEU A 505 -47.83 94.61 -12.35
CA LEU A 505 -47.52 93.43 -11.56
C LEU A 505 -48.66 93.10 -10.58
N GLN A 506 -49.30 94.10 -10.00
CA GLN A 506 -50.45 93.89 -9.13
C GLN A 506 -51.70 93.45 -9.91
N GLU A 507 -51.84 93.87 -11.17
CA GLU A 507 -52.84 93.37 -12.12
C GLU A 507 -52.53 91.94 -12.59
N GLN A 508 -51.25 91.57 -12.75
CA GLN A 508 -50.83 90.18 -13.06
C GLN A 508 -50.87 89.22 -11.87
N VAL A 509 -50.61 89.70 -10.64
CA VAL A 509 -50.68 88.91 -9.41
C VAL A 509 -52.13 88.88 -8.85
N GLY A 510 -52.97 89.82 -9.27
CA GLY A 510 -54.39 89.96 -8.89
C GLY A 510 -55.39 89.19 -9.76
N GLY A 511 -54.95 88.21 -10.57
CA GLY A 511 -55.80 87.43 -11.48
C GLY A 511 -55.65 85.92 -11.30
N THR A 512 -56.44 85.35 -10.38
CA THR A 512 -56.75 83.91 -10.23
C THR A 512 -55.57 82.91 -10.26
N LEU A 513 -54.87 82.76 -9.12
CA LEU A 513 -54.56 81.39 -8.71
C LEU A 513 -55.91 80.70 -8.49
N ASP A 514 -56.32 79.87 -9.43
CA ASP A 514 -57.52 79.05 -9.32
C ASP A 514 -57.38 78.19 -8.06
N ALA A 515 -57.96 78.67 -6.96
CA ALA A 515 -57.85 78.05 -5.65
C ALA A 515 -58.36 76.60 -5.70
N GLU A 516 -59.28 76.27 -6.62
CA GLU A 516 -59.67 74.87 -6.85
C GLU A 516 -58.57 74.05 -7.50
N ARG A 517 -57.82 74.61 -8.46
CA ARG A 517 -56.72 73.90 -9.12
C ARG A 517 -55.55 73.67 -8.18
N GLU A 518 -55.25 74.65 -7.33
CA GLU A 518 -54.21 74.53 -6.31
C GLU A 518 -54.64 73.59 -5.18
N ALA A 519 -55.93 73.58 -4.80
CA ALA A 519 -56.50 72.61 -3.88
C ALA A 519 -56.47 71.17 -4.44
N ARG A 520 -56.84 70.98 -5.71
CA ARG A 520 -56.76 69.66 -6.38
C ARG A 520 -55.32 69.16 -6.50
N THR A 521 -54.37 70.06 -6.76
CA THR A 521 -52.95 69.70 -6.81
C THR A 521 -52.43 69.32 -5.43
N ARG A 522 -52.83 70.03 -4.37
CA ARG A 522 -52.52 69.65 -2.98
C ARG A 522 -53.16 68.32 -2.59
N GLU A 523 -54.42 68.09 -2.95
CA GLU A 523 -55.14 66.85 -2.66
C GLU A 523 -54.52 65.64 -3.37
N GLN A 524 -54.12 65.81 -4.64
CA GLN A 524 -53.39 64.79 -5.41
C GLN A 524 -52.03 64.46 -4.78
N LEU A 525 -51.25 65.48 -4.41
CA LEU A 525 -49.97 65.27 -3.72
C LEU A 525 -50.15 64.60 -2.35
N GLN A 526 -51.24 64.89 -1.65
CA GLN A 526 -51.58 64.26 -0.37
C GLN A 526 -51.96 62.79 -0.54
N THR A 527 -52.69 62.43 -1.61
CA THR A 527 -53.00 61.03 -1.94
C THR A 527 -51.76 60.26 -2.38
N ASP A 528 -50.87 60.88 -3.16
CA ASP A 528 -49.61 60.25 -3.59
C ASP A 528 -48.66 60.03 -2.41
N LEU A 529 -48.62 60.98 -1.45
CA LEU A 529 -47.86 60.83 -0.21
C LEU A 529 -48.37 59.67 0.65
N LEU A 530 -49.70 59.55 0.83
CA LEU A 530 -50.31 58.42 1.55
C LEU A 530 -50.02 57.08 0.86
N ARG A 531 -50.05 57.04 -0.49
CA ARG A 531 -49.72 55.82 -1.25
C ARG A 531 -48.26 55.42 -1.07
N CYS A 532 -47.34 56.38 -1.09
CA CYS A 532 -45.92 56.13 -0.83
C CYS A 532 -45.69 55.64 0.61
N GLN A 533 -46.37 56.24 1.60
CA GLN A 533 -46.31 55.79 2.99
C GLN A 533 -46.81 54.35 3.16
N ALA A 534 -47.97 54.00 2.60
CA ALA A 534 -48.47 52.62 2.63
C ALA A 534 -47.49 51.62 1.99
N LYS A 535 -46.86 52.02 0.87
CA LYS A 535 -45.84 51.19 0.21
C LYS A 535 -44.57 51.03 1.04
N ILE A 536 -44.17 52.07 1.77
CA ILE A 536 -43.06 51.99 2.73
C ILE A 536 -43.42 51.03 3.86
N GLU A 537 -44.60 51.16 4.45
CA GLU A 537 -45.07 50.26 5.53
C GLU A 537 -45.15 48.79 5.07
N ASP A 538 -45.63 48.51 3.85
CA ASP A 538 -45.66 47.16 3.29
C ASP A 538 -44.25 46.59 3.06
N LEU A 539 -43.31 47.42 2.58
CA LEU A 539 -41.91 47.04 2.42
C LEU A 539 -41.23 46.79 3.76
N GLU A 540 -41.51 47.61 4.77
CA GLU A 540 -41.01 47.44 6.14
C GLU A 540 -41.53 46.14 6.78
N LYS A 541 -42.81 45.80 6.57
CA LYS A 541 -43.38 44.51 7.00
C LYS A 541 -42.72 43.33 6.31
N LEU A 542 -42.53 43.39 4.98
CA LEU A 542 -41.83 42.35 4.23
C LEU A 542 -40.37 42.18 4.68
N LEU A 543 -39.70 43.27 5.07
CA LEU A 543 -38.34 43.25 5.61
C LEU A 543 -38.29 42.63 7.00
N ALA A 544 -39.26 42.93 7.86
CA ALA A 544 -39.40 42.33 9.18
C ALA A 544 -39.71 40.82 9.11
N GLU A 545 -40.53 40.39 8.15
CA GLU A 545 -40.88 38.98 7.92
C GLU A 545 -39.72 38.16 7.33
N LYS A 546 -38.82 38.78 6.54
CA LYS A 546 -37.60 38.12 6.02
C LYS A 546 -36.62 37.65 7.11
N GLY A 547 -36.68 38.23 8.31
CA GLY A 547 -35.90 37.78 9.47
C GLY A 547 -36.47 36.53 10.18
N GLN A 548 -37.66 36.08 9.77
CA GLN A 548 -38.35 34.88 10.29
C GLN A 548 -38.48 33.77 9.24
N ASP A 549 -37.73 33.86 8.13
CA ASP A 549 -37.68 32.78 7.14
C ASP A 549 -37.10 31.54 7.82
N SER A 550 -37.92 30.50 7.98
CA SER A 550 -37.56 29.26 8.68
C SER A 550 -36.30 28.63 8.07
N THR A 551 -36.10 28.82 6.77
CA THR A 551 -34.91 28.34 6.05
C THR A 551 -33.64 29.05 6.52
N TRP A 552 -33.67 30.37 6.73
CA TRP A 552 -32.51 31.12 7.21
C TRP A 552 -32.15 30.78 8.66
N VAL A 553 -33.15 30.58 9.51
CA VAL A 553 -32.93 30.14 10.90
C VAL A 553 -32.32 28.73 10.95
N GLU A 554 -32.79 27.82 10.10
CA GLU A 554 -32.25 26.47 9.95
C GLU A 554 -30.81 26.48 9.42
N GLU A 555 -30.51 27.29 8.39
CA GLU A 555 -29.17 27.46 7.84
C GLU A 555 -28.20 28.07 8.86
N LYS A 556 -28.64 29.08 9.61
CA LYS A 556 -27.84 29.67 10.69
C LYS A 556 -27.55 28.66 11.80
N GLN A 557 -28.53 27.85 12.19
CA GLN A 557 -28.32 26.79 13.19
C GLN A 557 -27.39 25.68 12.67
N LEU A 558 -27.51 25.32 11.39
CA LEU A 558 -26.61 24.36 10.76
C LEU A 558 -25.17 24.90 10.74
N LEU A 559 -24.97 26.16 10.36
CA LEU A 559 -23.66 26.83 10.36
C LEU A 559 -23.04 26.88 11.76
N ILE A 560 -23.83 27.09 12.81
CA ILE A 560 -23.35 27.07 14.19
C ILE A 560 -22.87 25.66 14.57
N ARG A 561 -23.61 24.61 14.21
CA ARG A 561 -23.20 23.21 14.46
C ARG A 561 -21.94 22.85 13.68
N THR A 562 -21.86 23.19 12.39
CA THR A 562 -20.66 22.90 11.59
C THR A 562 -19.45 23.64 12.12
N ASN A 563 -19.60 24.89 12.59
CA ASN A 563 -18.50 25.61 13.23
C ASN A 563 -18.07 24.97 14.56
N GLN A 564 -18.99 24.42 15.36
CA GLN A 564 -18.65 23.67 16.58
C GLN A 564 -17.86 22.40 16.22
N ASP A 565 -18.32 21.62 15.24
CA ASP A 565 -17.62 20.41 14.78
C ASP A 565 -16.20 20.73 14.26
N LEU A 566 -16.05 21.86 13.54
CA LEU A 566 -14.76 22.33 13.06
C LEU A 566 -13.84 22.74 14.20
N LEU A 567 -14.34 23.43 15.23
CA LEU A 567 -13.56 23.79 16.42
C LEU A 567 -13.09 22.54 17.17
N GLU A 568 -13.96 21.54 17.36
CA GLU A 568 -13.57 20.26 17.98
C GLU A 568 -12.55 19.49 17.14
N LYS A 569 -12.62 19.59 15.81
CA LYS A 569 -11.65 18.98 14.91
C LYS A 569 -10.29 19.69 14.98
N ILE A 570 -10.28 21.02 15.02
CA ILE A 570 -9.06 21.82 15.20
C ILE A 570 -8.40 21.46 16.54
N TYR A 571 -9.17 21.43 17.63
CA TYR A 571 -8.65 21.06 18.94
C TYR A 571 -8.02 19.65 18.97
N ARG A 572 -8.65 18.68 18.30
CA ARG A 572 -8.07 17.33 18.16
C ARG A 572 -6.77 17.33 17.37
N LEU A 573 -6.72 18.06 16.25
CA LEU A 573 -5.51 18.18 15.44
C LEU A 573 -4.38 18.88 16.22
N GLU A 574 -4.69 19.87 17.04
CA GLU A 574 -3.70 20.53 17.92
C GLU A 574 -3.15 19.57 18.99
N MET A 575 -4.00 18.69 19.55
CA MET A 575 -3.55 17.64 20.47
C MET A 575 -2.66 16.60 19.77
N GLU A 576 -3.03 16.17 18.57
CA GLU A 576 -2.22 15.26 17.75
C GLU A 576 -0.88 15.91 17.35
N GLU A 577 -0.87 17.20 16.99
CA GLU A 577 0.35 17.94 16.70
C GLU A 577 1.29 18.00 17.92
N ASN A 578 0.74 18.26 19.10
CA ASN A 578 1.52 18.29 20.34
C ASN A 578 2.08 16.91 20.69
N GLN A 579 1.31 15.84 20.47
CA GLN A 579 1.77 14.48 20.65
C GLN A 579 2.91 14.14 19.69
N LEU A 580 2.78 14.47 18.41
CA LEU A 580 3.81 14.25 17.39
C LEU A 580 5.08 15.06 17.69
N LYS A 581 4.95 16.29 18.22
CA LYS A 581 6.11 17.08 18.67
C LYS A 581 6.86 16.38 19.81
N SER A 582 6.16 15.77 20.76
CA SER A 582 6.78 15.00 21.84
C SER A 582 7.50 13.78 21.29
N GLU A 583 6.86 13.01 20.41
CA GLU A 583 7.46 11.82 19.78
C GLU A 583 8.69 12.17 18.93
N MET A 584 8.65 13.29 18.22
CA MET A 584 9.80 13.81 17.49
C MET A 584 10.96 14.17 18.43
N GLN A 585 10.67 14.74 19.61
CA GLN A 585 11.70 15.04 20.60
C GLN A 585 12.30 13.75 21.17
N ASP A 586 11.48 12.77 21.53
CA ASP A 586 11.94 11.46 22.02
C ASP A 586 12.82 10.76 20.98
N ALA A 587 12.46 10.84 19.70
CA ALA A 587 13.27 10.29 18.61
C ALA A 587 14.62 11.01 18.45
N LYS A 588 14.66 12.33 18.66
CA LYS A 588 15.93 13.09 18.66
C LYS A 588 16.82 12.67 19.82
N ASP A 589 16.27 12.58 21.03
CA ASP A 589 17.02 12.17 22.22
C ASP A 589 17.57 10.74 22.07
N GLN A 590 16.79 9.83 21.47
CA GLN A 590 17.27 8.49 21.12
C GLN A 590 18.38 8.52 20.07
N ASN A 591 18.28 9.38 19.06
CA ASN A 591 19.31 9.51 18.03
C ASN A 591 20.62 10.07 18.61
N GLU A 592 20.54 11.08 19.48
CA GLU A 592 21.70 11.60 20.21
C GLU A 592 22.36 10.50 21.05
N LEU A 593 21.56 9.69 21.77
CA LEU A 593 22.09 8.54 22.54
C LEU A 593 22.79 7.50 21.65
N LEU A 594 22.23 7.23 20.46
CA LEU A 594 22.84 6.33 19.49
C LEU A 594 24.15 6.91 18.94
N GLU A 595 24.21 8.21 18.66
CA GLU A 595 25.45 8.90 18.27
C GLU A 595 26.52 8.77 19.36
N PHE A 596 26.17 8.99 20.63
CA PHE A 596 27.09 8.75 21.75
C PHE A 596 27.56 7.30 21.81
N ARG A 597 26.65 6.35 21.59
CA ARG A 597 27.00 4.92 21.61
C ARG A 597 27.92 4.53 20.45
N VAL A 598 27.69 5.08 19.26
CA VAL A 598 28.58 4.88 18.10
C VAL A 598 29.96 5.46 18.39
N LEU A 599 30.05 6.68 18.91
CA LEU A 599 31.32 7.29 19.30
C LEU A 599 32.06 6.48 20.38
N GLU A 600 31.34 5.92 21.35
CA GLU A 600 31.93 5.04 22.37
C GLU A 600 32.46 3.73 21.75
N LEU A 601 31.75 3.17 20.77
CA LEU A 601 32.18 1.97 20.04
C LEU A 601 33.39 2.26 19.14
N GLU A 602 33.41 3.39 18.44
CA GLU A 602 34.56 3.85 17.64
C GLU A 602 35.80 4.11 18.51
N GLU A 603 35.64 4.70 19.69
CA GLU A 603 36.76 4.91 20.63
C GLU A 603 37.25 3.59 21.24
N ARG A 604 36.35 2.63 21.49
CA ARG A 604 36.72 1.25 21.87
C ARG A 604 37.47 0.52 20.76
N GLU A 605 37.09 0.74 19.51
CA GLU A 605 37.76 0.19 18.34
C GLU A 605 39.18 0.79 18.20
N ARG A 606 39.34 2.11 18.35
CA ARG A 606 40.67 2.76 18.34
C ARG A 606 41.58 2.29 19.48
N ARG A 607 41.03 2.01 20.67
CA ARG A 607 41.79 1.60 21.86
C ARG A 607 42.07 0.10 21.93
N SER A 608 41.43 -0.70 21.09
CA SER A 608 41.70 -2.14 21.02
C SER A 608 42.94 -2.40 20.15
N PRO A 609 43.83 -3.34 20.51
CA PRO A 609 44.91 -3.75 19.62
C PRO A 609 44.32 -4.23 18.30
N ALA A 610 44.69 -3.57 17.20
CA ALA A 610 44.03 -3.71 15.90
C ALA A 610 43.87 -5.17 15.46
N PHE A 611 42.64 -5.69 15.51
CA PHE A 611 42.22 -6.81 14.68
C PHE A 611 41.87 -6.22 13.31
N ASN A 612 42.89 -5.98 12.49
CA ASN A 612 42.75 -5.49 11.13
C ASN A 612 42.04 -6.54 10.25
N LEU A 613 40.72 -6.56 10.25
CA LEU A 613 39.95 -7.16 9.16
C LEU A 613 39.85 -6.12 8.04
N GLN A 614 40.85 -6.12 7.16
CA GLN A 614 40.69 -5.51 5.83
C GLN A 614 39.63 -6.31 5.09
N ILE A 615 38.40 -5.78 5.00
CA ILE A 615 37.37 -6.32 4.11
C ILE A 615 37.77 -5.93 2.69
N THR A 616 38.63 -6.76 2.08
CA THR A 616 38.78 -6.77 0.63
C THR A 616 37.47 -7.24 0.02
N THR A 617 36.97 -6.50 -0.98
CA THR A 617 35.82 -6.87 -1.81
C THR A 617 35.78 -8.37 -2.08
N PHE A 618 34.70 -9.03 -1.63
CA PHE A 618 34.46 -10.45 -1.85
C PHE A 618 34.52 -10.75 -3.35
N PRO A 619 35.39 -11.67 -3.82
CA PRO A 619 35.27 -12.21 -5.16
C PRO A 619 33.94 -12.95 -5.27
N GLU A 620 33.32 -12.95 -6.45
CA GLU A 620 32.01 -13.54 -6.78
C GLU A 620 31.85 -15.06 -6.51
N ASN A 621 32.81 -15.69 -5.84
CA ASN A 621 32.74 -17.09 -5.43
C ASN A 621 32.33 -17.18 -3.96
N ASN A 622 31.18 -17.83 -3.71
CA ASN A 622 30.52 -18.19 -2.45
C ASN A 622 31.41 -18.80 -1.35
N SER A 623 32.49 -18.16 -0.94
CA SER A 623 33.36 -18.59 0.15
C SER A 623 33.24 -17.61 1.30
N SER A 624 32.76 -18.12 2.44
CA SER A 624 32.58 -17.31 3.64
C SER A 624 33.93 -16.85 4.19
N ALA A 625 33.94 -15.76 4.97
CA ALA A 625 35.15 -15.25 5.62
C ALA A 625 35.87 -16.30 6.49
N LEU A 626 35.12 -17.23 7.05
CA LEU A 626 35.66 -18.38 7.80
C LEU A 626 36.42 -19.35 6.90
N GLN A 627 35.93 -19.57 5.67
CA GLN A 627 36.56 -20.48 4.70
C GLN A 627 37.86 -19.90 4.14
N LEU A 628 37.97 -18.58 4.04
CA LEU A 628 39.21 -17.87 3.71
C LEU A 628 40.24 -17.97 4.86
N PHE A 629 39.81 -17.83 6.11
CA PHE A 629 40.68 -17.96 7.28
C PHE A 629 41.19 -19.41 7.45
N CYS A 630 40.30 -20.40 7.29
CA CYS A 630 40.68 -21.82 7.28
C CYS A 630 41.65 -22.16 6.14
N HIS A 631 41.47 -21.57 4.95
CA HIS A 631 42.41 -21.73 3.83
C HIS A 631 43.80 -21.14 4.12
N GLN A 632 43.86 -19.99 4.81
CA GLN A 632 45.13 -19.35 5.18
C GLN A 632 45.89 -20.16 6.24
N GLU A 633 45.19 -20.84 7.15
CA GLU A 633 45.75 -21.79 8.12
C GLU A 633 46.04 -23.17 7.51
N GLY A 634 45.87 -23.35 6.19
CA GLY A 634 46.15 -24.62 5.49
C GLY A 634 45.10 -25.72 5.70
N VAL A 635 43.99 -25.40 6.38
CA VAL A 635 42.86 -26.31 6.61
C VAL A 635 41.92 -26.26 5.42
N LYS A 636 42.05 -27.23 4.51
CA LYS A 636 41.11 -27.37 3.38
C LYS A 636 39.85 -28.11 3.82
N ASP A 637 38.70 -27.45 3.62
CA ASP A 637 37.33 -27.94 3.73
C ASP A 637 37.08 -29.01 4.81
N VAL A 638 36.85 -28.53 6.04
CA VAL A 638 36.34 -29.34 7.15
C VAL A 638 34.87 -29.68 6.87
N ASN A 639 34.63 -30.78 6.16
CA ASN A 639 33.27 -31.28 5.97
C ASN A 639 32.85 -32.09 7.20
N ILE A 640 31.99 -31.51 8.05
CA ILE A 640 31.51 -32.16 9.28
C ILE A 640 30.85 -33.50 8.98
N SER A 641 30.10 -33.63 7.89
CA SER A 641 29.50 -34.91 7.49
C SER A 641 30.55 -35.96 7.08
N GLU A 642 31.68 -35.55 6.53
CA GLU A 642 32.79 -36.46 6.21
C GLU A 642 33.58 -36.86 7.46
N LEU A 643 33.77 -35.93 8.39
CA LEU A 643 34.40 -36.19 9.69
C LEU A 643 33.55 -37.12 10.56
N MET A 644 32.24 -36.89 10.62
CA MET A 644 31.28 -37.80 11.27
C MET A 644 31.38 -39.22 10.68
N LYS A 645 31.39 -39.37 9.35
CA LYS A 645 31.56 -40.69 8.71
C LYS A 645 32.89 -41.36 9.06
N LYS A 646 33.99 -40.60 9.09
CA LYS A 646 35.31 -41.13 9.48
C LYS A 646 35.32 -41.56 10.95
N LEU A 647 34.60 -40.83 11.80
CA LEU A 647 34.46 -41.11 13.21
C LEU A 647 33.60 -42.36 13.48
N ASP A 648 32.52 -42.54 12.73
CA ASP A 648 31.68 -43.75 12.79
C ASP A 648 32.50 -45.01 12.40
N ILE A 649 33.27 -44.92 11.31
CA ILE A 649 34.18 -46.01 10.86
C ILE A 649 35.23 -46.33 11.94
N LEU A 650 35.76 -45.32 12.62
CA LEU A 650 36.70 -45.51 13.72
C LEU A 650 36.01 -46.16 14.93
N GLY A 651 34.78 -45.75 15.26
CA GLY A 651 34.00 -46.29 16.36
C GLY A 651 33.61 -47.77 16.19
N ASP A 652 33.45 -48.24 14.95
CA ASP A 652 33.16 -49.64 14.63
C ASP A 652 34.38 -50.58 14.77
N ASN A 653 35.56 -50.04 15.11
CA ASN A 653 36.79 -50.83 15.23
C ASN A 653 36.86 -51.53 16.60
N GLY A 654 36.72 -52.86 16.62
CA GLY A 654 36.65 -53.67 17.85
C GLY A 654 37.93 -53.74 18.71
N ASN A 655 39.02 -53.11 18.29
CA ASN A 655 40.32 -53.10 18.99
C ASN A 655 40.60 -51.80 19.78
N LEU A 656 39.61 -50.93 19.96
CA LEU A 656 39.76 -49.67 20.70
C LEU A 656 39.78 -49.89 22.22
N ARG A 657 40.67 -49.18 22.93
CA ARG A 657 40.65 -49.07 24.39
C ARG A 657 39.47 -48.21 24.85
N ASN A 658 39.02 -48.39 26.09
CA ASN A 658 37.89 -47.63 26.65
C ASN A 658 38.08 -46.10 26.55
N GLU A 659 39.31 -45.61 26.74
CA GLU A 659 39.65 -44.18 26.61
C GLU A 659 39.47 -43.67 25.17
N GLU A 660 39.79 -44.50 24.18
CA GLU A 660 39.67 -44.17 22.76
C GLU A 660 38.21 -44.21 22.32
N GLN A 661 37.42 -45.15 22.85
CA GLN A 661 35.95 -45.19 22.63
C GLN A 661 35.27 -43.93 23.20
N VAL A 662 35.65 -43.51 24.41
CA VAL A 662 35.14 -42.28 25.02
C VAL A 662 35.53 -41.04 24.20
N ALA A 663 36.78 -40.97 23.74
CA ALA A 663 37.25 -39.86 22.90
C ALA A 663 36.49 -39.77 21.57
N ILE A 664 36.19 -40.91 20.93
CA ILE A 664 35.39 -40.99 19.70
C ILE A 664 33.96 -40.49 19.95
N ILE A 665 33.30 -40.94 21.03
CA ILE A 665 31.94 -40.48 21.38
C ILE A 665 31.91 -38.96 21.68
N GLN A 666 32.91 -38.46 22.40
CA GLN A 666 33.02 -37.03 22.71
C GLN A 666 33.25 -36.21 21.44
N ALA A 667 34.14 -36.64 20.55
CA ALA A 667 34.36 -35.99 19.26
C ALA A 667 33.09 -35.96 18.40
N GLY A 668 32.29 -37.04 18.41
CA GLY A 668 31.03 -37.11 17.67
C GLY A 668 29.98 -36.15 18.22
N THR A 669 29.93 -36.01 19.54
CA THR A 669 29.05 -35.05 20.21
C THR A 669 29.44 -33.60 19.84
N VAL A 670 30.74 -33.29 19.84
CA VAL A 670 31.24 -31.96 19.44
C VAL A 670 30.92 -31.66 17.98
N LEU A 671 31.16 -32.61 17.07
CA LEU A 671 30.84 -32.45 15.65
C LEU A 671 29.33 -32.25 15.40
N ALA A 672 28.47 -32.98 16.12
CA ALA A 672 27.01 -32.81 16.03
C ALA A 672 26.54 -31.44 16.54
N LEU A 673 27.17 -30.90 17.59
CA LEU A 673 26.91 -29.53 18.07
C LEU A 673 27.38 -28.48 17.05
N CYS A 674 28.57 -28.66 16.47
CA CYS A 674 29.07 -27.81 15.40
C CYS A 674 28.15 -27.82 14.18
N GLU A 675 27.60 -28.96 13.79
CA GLU A 675 26.65 -29.06 12.67
C GLU A 675 25.34 -28.29 12.95
N LYS A 676 24.81 -28.41 14.18
CA LYS A 676 23.63 -27.63 14.59
C LYS A 676 23.89 -26.13 14.59
N TRP A 677 25.07 -25.73 15.07
CA TRP A 677 25.44 -24.32 15.13
C TRP A 677 25.66 -23.72 13.74
N LEU A 678 26.30 -24.47 12.82
CA LEU A 678 26.42 -24.08 11.41
C LEU A 678 25.05 -23.95 10.74
N LYS A 679 24.14 -24.91 10.91
CA LYS A 679 22.77 -24.80 10.37
C LYS A 679 22.03 -23.58 10.92
N GLN A 680 22.26 -23.23 12.18
CA GLN A 680 21.68 -22.01 12.77
C GLN A 680 22.28 -20.75 12.13
N ILE A 681 23.60 -20.70 11.92
CA ILE A 681 24.28 -19.59 11.25
C ILE A 681 23.79 -19.44 9.81
N GLU A 682 23.74 -20.52 9.04
CA GLU A 682 23.22 -20.53 7.67
C GLU A 682 21.76 -20.06 7.60
N GLY A 683 20.92 -20.50 8.57
CA GLY A 683 19.55 -20.03 8.69
C GLY A 683 19.44 -18.53 8.98
N THR A 684 20.31 -18.00 9.86
CA THR A 684 20.37 -16.56 10.14
C THR A 684 20.91 -15.75 8.96
N GLU A 685 21.90 -16.27 8.23
CA GLU A 685 22.46 -15.65 7.03
C GLU A 685 21.40 -15.57 5.92
N ALA A 686 20.64 -16.65 5.69
CA ALA A 686 19.54 -16.64 4.75
C ALA A 686 18.44 -15.63 5.13
N ALA A 687 18.10 -15.53 6.41
CA ALA A 687 17.12 -14.56 6.90
C ALA A 687 17.61 -13.11 6.74
N LEU A 688 18.89 -12.85 7.02
CA LEU A 688 19.51 -11.53 6.82
C LEU A 688 19.57 -11.16 5.34
N THR A 689 19.95 -12.10 4.48
CA THR A 689 20.00 -11.91 3.03
C THR A 689 18.61 -11.60 2.47
N GLN A 690 17.58 -12.32 2.93
CA GLN A 690 16.19 -12.04 2.57
C GLN A 690 15.77 -10.63 3.02
N LYS A 691 16.14 -10.24 4.24
CA LYS A 691 15.84 -8.91 4.77
C LYS A 691 16.56 -7.79 3.99
N MET A 692 17.79 -8.01 3.55
CA MET A 692 18.51 -7.08 2.68
C MET A 692 17.78 -6.89 1.34
N LEU A 693 17.36 -7.98 0.70
CA LEU A 693 16.61 -7.91 -0.56
C LEU A 693 15.28 -7.17 -0.41
N ASP A 694 14.59 -7.36 0.72
CA ASP A 694 13.33 -6.67 0.96
C ASP A 694 13.53 -5.17 1.22
N LEU A 695 14.60 -4.79 1.95
CA LEU A 695 15.00 -3.39 2.09
C LEU A 695 15.39 -2.74 0.76
N GLU A 696 16.06 -3.46 -0.14
CA GLU A 696 16.36 -2.97 -1.50
C GLU A 696 15.08 -2.70 -2.30
N LYS A 697 14.09 -3.60 -2.23
CA LYS A 697 12.78 -3.39 -2.89
C LYS A 697 12.02 -2.21 -2.29
N GLU A 698 12.04 -2.05 -0.97
CA GLU A 698 11.42 -0.90 -0.30
C GLU A 698 12.11 0.40 -0.72
N LYS A 699 13.44 0.43 -0.75
CA LYS A 699 14.22 1.57 -1.25
C LYS A 699 13.85 1.94 -2.70
N ASP A 700 13.70 0.95 -3.58
CA ASP A 700 13.28 1.17 -4.97
C ASP A 700 11.86 1.75 -5.05
N LEU A 701 10.95 1.27 -4.20
CA LEU A 701 9.59 1.81 -4.12
C LEU A 701 9.58 3.26 -3.63
N PHE A 702 10.33 3.56 -2.56
CA PHE A 702 10.49 4.92 -2.05
C PHE A 702 11.12 5.84 -3.10
N SER A 703 12.09 5.35 -3.86
CA SER A 703 12.71 6.12 -4.94
C SER A 703 11.72 6.47 -6.05
N ARG A 704 10.82 5.54 -6.41
CA ARG A 704 9.73 5.81 -7.36
C ARG A 704 8.70 6.79 -6.83
N GLN A 705 8.29 6.63 -5.56
CA GLN A 705 7.36 7.56 -4.91
C GLN A 705 7.95 8.97 -4.82
N LYS A 706 9.23 9.08 -4.49
CA LYS A 706 9.98 10.34 -4.53
C LYS A 706 9.94 10.96 -5.93
N GLY A 707 10.21 10.18 -6.98
CA GLY A 707 10.13 10.66 -8.37
C GLY A 707 8.76 11.22 -8.75
N TYR A 708 7.67 10.54 -8.38
CA TYR A 708 6.32 11.06 -8.63
C TYR A 708 6.02 12.37 -7.88
N LEU A 709 6.53 12.50 -6.64
CA LEU A 709 6.37 13.73 -5.87
C LEU A 709 7.19 14.90 -6.46
N GLU A 710 8.38 14.61 -7.00
CA GLU A 710 9.20 15.60 -7.72
C GLU A 710 8.50 16.05 -9.01
N GLU A 711 7.95 15.13 -9.81
CA GLU A 711 7.17 15.44 -11.01
C GLU A 711 5.94 16.31 -10.69
N GLU A 712 5.19 15.97 -9.64
CA GLU A 712 4.03 16.75 -9.20
C GLU A 712 4.44 18.15 -8.69
N LEU A 713 5.59 18.26 -8.00
CA LEU A 713 6.12 19.54 -7.55
C LEU A 713 6.50 20.43 -8.74
N ASP A 714 7.15 19.87 -9.76
CA ASP A 714 7.53 20.61 -10.96
C ASP A 714 6.31 21.05 -11.76
N TYR A 715 5.27 20.21 -11.86
CA TYR A 715 4.00 20.61 -12.45
C TYR A 715 3.38 21.80 -11.71
N ARG A 716 3.35 21.78 -10.37
CA ARG A 716 2.82 22.89 -9.57
C ARG A 716 3.65 24.17 -9.73
N LYS A 717 4.98 24.07 -9.83
CA LYS A 717 5.85 25.22 -10.12
C LYS A 717 5.53 25.82 -11.49
N GLN A 718 5.42 24.99 -12.54
CA GLN A 718 5.06 25.47 -13.87
C GLN A 718 3.69 26.15 -13.90
N ALA A 719 2.69 25.58 -13.21
CA ALA A 719 1.37 26.20 -13.09
C ALA A 719 1.43 27.56 -12.37
N LEU A 720 2.26 27.67 -11.32
CA LEU A 720 2.50 28.92 -10.61
C LEU A 720 3.19 29.96 -11.51
N ASP A 721 4.21 29.56 -12.26
CA ASP A 721 4.94 30.45 -13.19
C ASP A 721 4.01 30.96 -14.30
N GLN A 722 3.14 30.09 -14.85
CA GLN A 722 2.12 30.49 -15.81
C GLN A 722 1.11 31.49 -15.22
N ALA A 723 0.71 31.31 -13.96
CA ALA A 723 -0.16 32.25 -13.26
C ALA A 723 0.53 33.61 -13.07
N TYR A 724 1.82 33.63 -12.71
CA TYR A 724 2.60 34.87 -12.60
C TYR A 724 2.74 35.60 -13.93
N LEU A 725 3.05 34.89 -15.02
CA LEU A 725 3.06 35.45 -16.38
C LEU A 725 1.70 36.07 -16.73
N LYS A 726 0.60 35.39 -16.40
CA LYS A 726 -0.75 35.91 -16.66
C LYS A 726 -1.04 37.18 -15.86
N ILE A 727 -0.58 37.25 -14.61
CA ILE A 727 -0.69 38.45 -13.78
C ILE A 727 0.10 39.60 -14.42
N GLN A 728 1.35 39.37 -14.83
CA GLN A 728 2.17 40.39 -15.49
C GLN A 728 1.54 40.89 -16.80
N ASP A 729 1.00 40.00 -17.63
CA ASP A 729 0.28 40.39 -18.86
C ASP A 729 -0.93 41.27 -18.55
N LEU A 730 -1.69 40.94 -17.50
CA LEU A 730 -2.84 41.73 -17.07
C LEU A 730 -2.41 43.08 -16.50
N GLU A 731 -1.34 43.13 -15.72
CA GLU A 731 -0.74 44.35 -15.19
C GLU A 731 -0.23 45.26 -16.32
N ALA A 732 0.47 44.70 -17.31
CA ALA A 732 0.94 45.44 -18.49
C ALA A 732 -0.23 45.97 -19.32
N THR A 733 -1.29 45.17 -19.47
CA THR A 733 -2.52 45.59 -20.16
C THR A 733 -3.19 46.75 -19.41
N LEU A 734 -3.26 46.68 -18.08
CA LEU A 734 -3.75 47.75 -17.21
C LEU A 734 -2.90 49.03 -17.34
N TYR A 735 -1.58 48.89 -17.33
CA TYR A 735 -0.65 50.00 -17.44
C TYR A 735 -0.75 50.71 -18.80
N ASN A 736 -0.89 49.95 -19.89
CA ASN A 736 -1.10 50.47 -21.23
C ASN A 736 -2.46 51.18 -21.36
N ALA A 737 -3.52 50.63 -20.75
CA ALA A 737 -4.83 51.27 -20.70
C ALA A 737 -4.78 52.61 -19.93
N LEU A 738 -3.98 52.68 -18.85
CA LEU A 738 -3.75 53.89 -18.08
C LEU A 738 -2.92 54.93 -18.85
N GLN A 739 -1.98 54.52 -19.72
CA GLN A 739 -1.18 55.45 -20.55
C GLN A 739 -1.95 56.06 -21.73
N GLN A 740 -2.99 55.40 -22.25
CA GLN A 740 -3.77 55.92 -23.39
C GLN A 740 -4.66 57.13 -23.05
N GLU A 741 -4.84 57.47 -21.76
CA GLU A 741 -5.46 58.72 -21.32
C GLU A 741 -4.53 59.55 -20.42
N PRO A 742 -3.58 60.32 -21.00
CA PRO A 742 -2.58 61.06 -20.22
C PRO A 742 -3.12 62.37 -19.59
N GLY A 743 -4.42 62.65 -19.70
CA GLY A 743 -5.00 63.96 -19.38
C GLY A 743 -6.00 63.98 -18.22
N LEU A 744 -6.57 62.84 -17.83
CA LEU A 744 -7.44 62.79 -16.66
C LEU A 744 -6.56 62.62 -15.43
N ARG A 745 -6.35 63.72 -14.70
CA ARG A 745 -5.99 63.63 -13.29
C ARG A 745 -6.88 62.55 -12.66
N ALA A 746 -6.28 61.68 -11.87
CA ALA A 746 -6.95 60.62 -11.10
C ALA A 746 -7.96 61.14 -10.04
N SER A 747 -8.63 62.28 -10.27
CA SER A 747 -9.66 62.88 -9.42
C SER A 747 -10.99 63.17 -10.13
N GLU A 748 -11.10 63.04 -11.45
CA GLU A 748 -12.43 62.92 -12.06
C GLU A 748 -12.81 61.45 -12.03
N GLY A 749 -13.54 61.08 -10.97
CA GLY A 749 -14.00 59.71 -10.79
C GLY A 749 -14.69 59.23 -12.06
N LEU A 750 -14.29 58.05 -12.56
CA LEU A 750 -14.96 57.31 -13.62
C LEU A 750 -16.46 57.60 -13.57
N SER A 751 -17.02 58.07 -14.69
CA SER A 751 -18.46 58.31 -14.76
C SER A 751 -19.20 57.02 -14.34
N ALA A 752 -20.41 57.15 -13.77
CA ALA A 752 -21.15 56.00 -13.26
C ALA A 752 -21.25 54.87 -14.32
N GLY A 753 -21.44 55.22 -15.60
CA GLY A 753 -21.45 54.26 -16.71
C GLY A 753 -20.09 53.59 -16.95
N GLN A 754 -18.98 54.33 -16.92
CA GLN A 754 -17.64 53.73 -17.07
C GLN A 754 -17.26 52.84 -15.86
N ARG A 755 -17.73 53.15 -14.65
CA ARG A 755 -17.58 52.25 -13.49
C ARG A 755 -18.38 50.98 -13.68
N GLU A 756 -19.64 51.08 -14.11
CA GLU A 756 -20.48 49.91 -14.39
C GLU A 756 -19.89 49.05 -15.51
N ASP A 757 -19.39 49.65 -16.59
CA ASP A 757 -18.77 48.93 -17.70
C ASP A 757 -17.49 48.20 -17.28
N LEU A 758 -16.63 48.85 -16.48
CA LEU A 758 -15.43 48.24 -15.93
C LEU A 758 -15.78 47.11 -14.94
N GLN A 759 -16.77 47.32 -14.08
CA GLN A 759 -17.23 46.33 -13.11
C GLN A 759 -17.86 45.13 -13.81
N ALA A 760 -18.61 45.35 -14.90
CA ALA A 760 -19.15 44.30 -15.76
C ALA A 760 -18.04 43.53 -16.50
N ALA A 761 -17.00 44.21 -17.00
CA ALA A 761 -15.86 43.58 -17.66
C ALA A 761 -15.06 42.72 -16.68
N VAL A 762 -14.78 43.24 -15.47
CA VAL A 762 -14.10 42.50 -14.40
C VAL A 762 -14.93 41.31 -13.95
N GLU A 763 -16.24 41.46 -13.76
CA GLU A 763 -17.14 40.34 -13.48
C GLU A 763 -17.15 39.30 -14.59
N LYS A 764 -17.07 39.71 -15.85
CA LYS A 764 -17.04 38.81 -17.00
C LYS A 764 -15.76 37.97 -17.02
N VAL A 765 -14.60 38.60 -16.76
CA VAL A 765 -13.31 37.90 -16.61
C VAL A 765 -13.34 36.98 -15.39
N ARG A 766 -13.87 37.44 -14.25
CA ARG A 766 -13.98 36.62 -13.04
C ARG A 766 -14.88 35.40 -13.25
N ARG A 767 -16.02 35.57 -13.93
CA ARG A 767 -16.91 34.48 -14.35
C ARG A 767 -16.23 33.50 -15.32
N GLN A 768 -15.39 34.00 -16.21
CA GLN A 768 -14.65 33.16 -17.16
C GLN A 768 -13.56 32.34 -16.46
N ILE A 769 -12.79 32.93 -15.55
CA ILE A 769 -11.77 32.23 -14.75
C ILE A 769 -12.43 31.17 -13.87
N LEU A 770 -13.54 31.49 -13.20
CA LEU A 770 -14.30 30.52 -12.39
C LEU A 770 -14.86 29.38 -13.24
N ARG A 771 -15.31 29.64 -14.47
CA ARG A 771 -15.73 28.60 -15.42
C ARG A 771 -14.56 27.69 -15.80
N GLN A 772 -13.43 28.27 -16.19
CA GLN A 772 -12.24 27.51 -16.58
C GLN A 772 -11.69 26.67 -15.44
N SER A 773 -11.64 27.20 -14.21
CA SER A 773 -11.24 26.45 -13.02
C SER A 773 -12.17 25.26 -12.78
N ARG A 774 -13.49 25.46 -12.87
CA ARG A 774 -14.47 24.38 -12.71
C ARG A 774 -14.38 23.33 -13.83
N GLU A 775 -14.07 23.75 -15.04
CA GLU A 775 -13.84 22.85 -16.17
C GLU A 775 -12.61 21.97 -15.93
N PHE A 776 -11.50 22.56 -15.48
CA PHE A 776 -10.29 21.84 -15.08
C PHE A 776 -10.55 20.87 -13.91
N ASP A 777 -11.22 21.32 -12.85
CA ASP A 777 -11.56 20.46 -11.71
C ASP A 777 -12.46 19.29 -12.14
N SER A 778 -13.42 19.55 -13.03
CA SER A 778 -14.29 18.52 -13.61
C SER A 778 -13.52 17.54 -14.51
N GLN A 779 -12.43 17.99 -15.13
CA GLN A 779 -11.58 17.18 -15.97
C GLN A 779 -10.71 16.24 -15.14
N ILE A 780 -10.06 16.77 -14.09
CA ILE A 780 -9.32 15.98 -13.11
C ILE A 780 -10.23 14.96 -12.43
N LEU A 781 -11.46 15.36 -12.08
CA LEU A 781 -12.43 14.45 -11.46
C LEU A 781 -12.84 13.31 -12.41
N ARG A 782 -13.01 13.59 -13.71
CA ARG A 782 -13.29 12.57 -14.73
C ARG A 782 -12.14 11.59 -14.88
N GLU A 783 -10.90 12.08 -14.99
CA GLU A 783 -9.71 11.23 -15.10
C GLU A 783 -9.53 10.34 -13.87
N ARG A 784 -9.75 10.89 -12.67
CA ARG A 784 -9.73 10.11 -11.42
C ARG A 784 -10.86 9.07 -11.35
N MET A 785 -12.06 9.41 -11.82
CA MET A 785 -13.17 8.45 -11.92
C MET A 785 -12.87 7.32 -12.91
N GLU A 786 -12.27 7.60 -14.06
CA GLU A 786 -11.86 6.57 -15.03
C GLU A 786 -10.82 5.63 -14.44
N MET A 787 -9.80 6.18 -13.77
CA MET A 787 -8.79 5.38 -13.06
C MET A 787 -9.42 4.50 -11.98
N LEU A 788 -10.37 5.04 -11.21
CA LEU A 788 -11.11 4.29 -10.21
C LEU A 788 -11.97 3.17 -10.84
N GLN A 789 -12.66 3.44 -11.94
CA GLN A 789 -13.44 2.45 -12.66
C GLN A 789 -12.57 1.33 -13.22
N GLN A 790 -11.40 1.65 -13.78
CA GLN A 790 -10.43 0.65 -14.24
C GLN A 790 -9.93 -0.22 -13.08
N ALA A 791 -9.64 0.36 -11.93
CA ALA A 791 -9.25 -0.38 -10.73
C ALA A 791 -10.39 -1.29 -10.22
N GLN A 792 -11.62 -0.78 -10.16
CA GLN A 792 -12.80 -1.55 -9.75
C GLN A 792 -13.13 -2.69 -10.73
N GLN A 793 -12.94 -2.47 -12.04
CA GLN A 793 -13.09 -3.53 -13.04
C GLN A 793 -12.05 -4.62 -12.83
N ARG A 794 -10.80 -4.22 -12.55
CA ARG A 794 -9.72 -5.17 -12.27
C ARG A 794 -9.95 -5.98 -11.00
N ILE A 795 -10.54 -5.37 -9.97
CA ILE A 795 -10.95 -6.08 -8.75
C ILE A 795 -12.04 -7.11 -9.07
N ARG A 796 -13.09 -6.73 -9.81
CA ARG A 796 -14.16 -7.66 -10.23
C ARG A 796 -13.62 -8.83 -11.05
N ASP A 797 -12.69 -8.58 -11.97
CA ASP A 797 -12.04 -9.63 -12.76
C ASP A 797 -11.22 -10.59 -11.88
N LEU A 798 -10.57 -10.07 -10.84
CA LEU A 798 -9.81 -10.87 -9.87
C LEU A 798 -10.74 -11.68 -8.96
N GLU A 799 -11.85 -11.10 -8.50
CA GLU A 799 -12.87 -11.80 -7.73
C GLU A 799 -13.50 -12.95 -8.55
N GLY A 800 -13.82 -12.71 -9.82
CA GLY A 800 -14.31 -13.75 -10.73
C GLY A 800 -13.30 -14.90 -10.92
N LYS A 801 -12.01 -14.58 -11.05
CA LYS A 801 -10.93 -15.58 -11.10
C LYS A 801 -10.81 -16.36 -9.78
N LEU A 802 -10.96 -15.69 -8.65
CA LEU A 802 -10.94 -16.31 -7.33
C LEU A 802 -12.12 -17.27 -7.15
N GLU A 803 -13.32 -16.89 -7.59
CA GLU A 803 -14.49 -17.78 -7.57
C GLU A 803 -14.32 -19.00 -8.47
N LEU A 804 -13.76 -18.80 -9.67
CA LEU A 804 -13.47 -19.90 -10.59
C LEU A 804 -12.47 -20.89 -9.96
N GLN A 805 -11.43 -20.36 -9.33
CA GLN A 805 -10.47 -21.16 -8.58
C GLN A 805 -11.12 -21.90 -7.42
N LYS A 806 -12.01 -21.27 -6.66
CA LYS A 806 -12.77 -21.93 -5.58
C LYS A 806 -13.65 -23.08 -6.10
N ARG A 807 -14.32 -22.90 -7.24
CA ARG A 807 -15.13 -23.97 -7.88
C ARG A 807 -14.24 -25.14 -8.33
N HIS A 808 -13.12 -24.85 -8.98
CA HIS A 808 -12.14 -25.88 -9.35
C HIS A 808 -11.59 -26.63 -8.14
N LEU A 809 -11.35 -25.93 -7.04
CA LEU A 809 -10.84 -26.55 -5.80
C LEU A 809 -11.88 -27.49 -5.20
N LYS A 810 -13.16 -27.11 -5.21
CA LYS A 810 -14.28 -27.99 -4.83
C LYS A 810 -14.37 -29.23 -5.72
N GLU A 811 -14.31 -29.09 -7.03
CA GLU A 811 -14.34 -30.25 -7.94
C GLU A 811 -13.15 -31.20 -7.71
N LEU A 812 -11.97 -30.65 -7.43
CA LEU A 812 -10.78 -31.45 -7.11
C LEU A 812 -10.93 -32.16 -5.77
N GLU A 813 -11.49 -31.50 -4.75
CA GLU A 813 -11.82 -32.13 -3.46
C GLU A 813 -12.83 -33.26 -3.63
N GLU A 814 -13.88 -33.06 -4.43
CA GLU A 814 -14.89 -34.10 -4.73
C GLU A 814 -14.30 -35.28 -5.51
N LYS A 815 -13.47 -35.02 -6.53
CA LYS A 815 -12.75 -36.07 -7.28
C LYS A 815 -11.77 -36.83 -6.38
N PHE A 816 -11.10 -36.14 -5.47
CA PHE A 816 -10.18 -36.75 -4.52
C PHE A 816 -10.93 -37.63 -3.51
N LEU A 817 -12.05 -37.15 -2.97
CA LEU A 817 -12.93 -37.92 -2.09
C LEU A 817 -13.45 -39.18 -2.80
N PHE A 818 -13.84 -39.06 -4.08
CA PHE A 818 -14.27 -40.20 -4.88
C PHE A 818 -13.16 -41.24 -5.07
N LEU A 819 -11.95 -40.81 -5.43
CA LEU A 819 -10.78 -41.69 -5.57
C LEU A 819 -10.41 -42.34 -4.24
N PHE A 820 -10.40 -41.56 -3.15
CA PHE A 820 -10.11 -42.07 -1.82
C PHE A 820 -11.11 -43.14 -1.38
N LEU A 821 -12.41 -42.92 -1.61
CA LEU A 821 -13.45 -43.92 -1.37
C LEU A 821 -13.27 -45.16 -2.25
N PHE A 822 -12.97 -44.98 -3.54
CA PHE A 822 -12.76 -46.08 -4.48
C PHE A 822 -11.57 -46.96 -4.07
N PHE A 823 -10.42 -46.37 -3.74
CA PHE A 823 -9.24 -47.11 -3.29
C PHE A 823 -9.41 -47.72 -1.91
N SER A 824 -10.12 -47.04 -1.00
CA SER A 824 -10.44 -47.61 0.31
C SER A 824 -11.35 -48.83 0.17
N LEU A 825 -12.36 -48.79 -0.70
CA LEU A 825 -13.19 -49.96 -1.02
C LEU A 825 -12.38 -51.08 -1.68
N ALA A 826 -11.49 -50.74 -2.62
CA ALA A 826 -10.64 -51.73 -3.29
C ALA A 826 -9.68 -52.43 -2.31
N PHE A 827 -9.17 -51.71 -1.31
CA PHE A 827 -8.29 -52.26 -0.27
C PHE A 827 -9.05 -53.17 0.70
N ILE A 828 -10.32 -52.87 0.99
CA ILE A 828 -11.19 -53.70 1.83
C ILE A 828 -11.65 -54.96 1.09
N LEU A 829 -11.82 -54.89 -0.23
CA LEU A 829 -12.28 -56.00 -1.08
C LEU A 829 -11.14 -56.88 -1.63
N TRP A 830 -9.88 -56.58 -1.30
CA TRP A 830 -8.73 -57.40 -1.71
C TRP A 830 -8.52 -58.54 -0.69
N PRO A 831 -8.71 -59.82 -1.07
CA PRO A 831 -8.63 -60.96 -0.15
C PRO A 831 -7.22 -61.30 0.34
#